data_AF-A0A952LCJ5-F1
#
_entry.id   AF-A0A952LCJ5-F1
#
_cell.length_a   1.000
_cell.length_b   1.000
_cell.length_c   1.000
_cell.angle_alpha   90.00
_cell.angle_beta   90.00
_cell.angle_gamma   90.00
#
_symmetry.space_group_name_H-M   'P 1'
#
loop_
_entity.id
_entity.type
_entity.pdbx_description
1 polymer ?
#
loop_
_entity_poly.entity_id
_entity_poly.type
_entity_poly.pdbx_seq_one_letter_code
_entity_poly.pdbx_strand_id
1 'polypeptide(L)'
;MKTPRAVSGRDVGRYLALSAGITLVYYLLGRLGLLMVLPPYQVAPIYPAAGWGLAVLLVLGLRYLPAVALGSFVVQATTMGEMGGVDGGVLGLSVGIGCGAALQAAAGALLMRRWCGRPLLLALPREVAGYLAAAALAGLVSPSCATLLLKAFGVIATAQMGLVWTVWWTGDLMGVLIATPITLALIGHPRSAWATRRFSVGLPMLLTSLLVGLGVAATTEWDRQRNRSDFARDATSAAQDLAGRLREPLLVLEGVHGLLKVKPRPTRDEFARATSGFLTEDSPLIALGLTLRVARADVARFNAAAVADAFPGGYQARDRTRAGDLRVPVDEDMMAIRLIEPLSRNVGALGVNVRTIPGARAAIEKAAPLGQAVASAGFQLSQDREGAVGVVVYQPLYRGQAAPSEQALDGVVFATLRPDLLLSRLASHWPDHVGACLIDLEPGVAFPRLGGRPGCEAVQRGDDATLPLVKMPLEFGGRHWEVRVYDLPGLVQAPGRSWAFALVGLLATALVGALLLLMSGRTQHVEALVSERTAALEREIANRAQGERALDQSEQRFRSIFETAPIGIAFTDLNGGFQEVNAHFCNLVGRPAEALIGRRSIDVTHEDDRREDIRMGRRLMRGEIPFYRRLKRYVHPDGRIVHARVLVSLLRGSDGRPHRLVGVVEDITDQLRIEELDRAREAAEAANQAKNEFLSRMSHELRTPMNAILGFTQLMQMDASEPLSPAQRSRAQQISQAGWHLLEMINDTLDLSRIEAGSLRLEPVVLELPPLLARALALVQNHAAERGLAISQRLDPGALRLVGDPTRVTQVLTNLLSNAVKYNRAGGSVAIEAHSPAPGWVEIAVRDTGLGLSEEQRAALFQPFNRLGRERSGLPGTGIGLVISQRLAEMMGGSLRAEAVDGPGACFVLRLPAAGAATPATLEARQQEPAAPQAGPHRRVLYVEDNPMNVEVMRGVVEQRPGLELEIATTAEAGLRALHERPPALLLLDWQLPDGDGLTLLARLRELGSTPPPVIVVSANAQPEQIALAHTAGAEHYLTKPLDVGELLALVDELLASGPAAEGAE
;
A
#
# COMPACT_ATOMS: atom_id res chain seq x y z
N MET A 1 33.17 31.85 -52.44
CA MET A 1 33.92 30.63 -52.06
C MET A 1 34.92 31.00 -50.97
N LYS A 2 34.71 30.56 -49.71
CA LYS A 2 35.72 30.66 -48.64
C LYS A 2 36.51 29.35 -48.63
N THR A 3 37.83 29.46 -48.70
CA THR A 3 38.79 28.34 -48.64
C THR A 3 38.58 27.47 -47.39
N PRO A 4 38.65 26.13 -47.49
CA PRO A 4 38.53 25.26 -46.33
C PRO A 4 39.75 25.46 -45.42
N ARG A 5 39.51 25.85 -44.15
CA ARG A 5 40.55 25.88 -43.11
C ARG A 5 41.16 24.48 -42.99
N ALA A 6 42.48 24.40 -43.09
CA ALA A 6 43.23 23.17 -42.81
C ALA A 6 42.88 22.68 -41.40
N VAL A 7 42.35 21.46 -41.30
CA VAL A 7 42.03 20.80 -40.03
C VAL A 7 43.36 20.53 -39.31
N SER A 8 43.57 21.13 -38.14
CA SER A 8 44.78 20.90 -37.34
C SER A 8 44.80 19.47 -36.81
N GLY A 9 45.98 18.83 -36.70
CA GLY A 9 46.11 17.52 -36.02
C GLY A 9 45.55 17.50 -34.59
N ARG A 10 45.53 18.67 -33.91
CA ARG A 10 44.86 18.83 -32.60
C ARG A 10 43.33 18.74 -32.67
N ASP A 11 42.71 19.20 -33.76
CA ASP A 11 41.27 19.11 -33.96
C ASP A 11 40.84 17.67 -34.25
N VAL A 12 41.65 16.91 -35.01
CA VAL A 12 41.45 15.47 -35.25
C VAL A 12 41.59 14.69 -33.94
N GLY A 13 42.66 14.92 -33.17
CA GLY A 13 42.88 14.25 -31.89
C GLY A 13 41.74 14.49 -30.90
N ARG A 14 41.25 15.73 -30.80
CA ARG A 14 40.10 16.08 -29.94
C ARG A 14 38.79 15.44 -30.42
N TYR A 15 38.56 15.38 -31.74
CA TYR A 15 37.40 14.71 -32.31
C TYR A 15 37.40 13.21 -32.00
N LEU A 16 38.55 12.54 -32.18
CA LEU A 16 38.70 11.11 -31.89
C LEU A 16 38.53 10.81 -30.40
N ALA A 17 39.14 11.59 -29.51
CA ALA A 17 39.00 11.43 -28.06
C ALA A 17 37.54 11.60 -27.60
N LEU A 18 36.84 12.63 -28.10
CA LEU A 18 35.42 12.82 -27.81
C LEU A 18 34.56 11.70 -28.38
N SER A 19 34.86 11.22 -29.59
CA SER A 19 34.13 10.10 -30.21
C SER A 19 34.29 8.79 -29.43
N ALA A 20 35.50 8.51 -28.94
CA ALA A 20 35.77 7.35 -28.08
C ALA A 20 35.01 7.45 -26.75
N GLY A 21 35.07 8.61 -26.09
CA GLY A 21 34.29 8.86 -24.87
C GLY A 21 32.79 8.73 -25.10
N ILE A 22 32.29 9.21 -26.25
CA ILE A 22 30.86 9.11 -26.58
C ILE A 22 30.44 7.65 -26.76
N THR A 23 31.24 6.89 -27.50
CA THR A 23 31.02 5.45 -27.75
C THR A 23 30.98 4.68 -26.43
N LEU A 24 31.93 4.94 -25.52
CA LEU A 24 32.02 4.27 -24.22
C LEU A 24 30.80 4.56 -23.34
N VAL A 25 30.39 5.82 -23.21
CA VAL A 25 29.23 6.17 -22.36
C VAL A 25 27.94 5.60 -22.94
N TYR A 26 27.77 5.65 -24.27
CA TYR A 26 26.63 5.00 -24.92
C TYR A 26 26.59 3.50 -24.61
N TYR A 27 27.74 2.82 -24.72
CA TYR A 27 27.86 1.40 -24.41
C TYR A 27 27.49 1.09 -22.95
N LEU A 28 28.02 1.85 -21.99
CA LEU A 28 27.73 1.66 -20.57
C LEU A 28 26.25 1.88 -20.24
N LEU A 29 25.64 2.94 -20.79
CA LEU A 29 24.20 3.20 -20.60
C LEU A 29 23.32 2.16 -21.31
N GLY A 30 23.78 1.63 -22.45
CA GLY A 30 23.11 0.54 -23.16
C GLY A 30 23.12 -0.74 -22.34
N ARG A 31 24.27 -1.13 -21.78
CA ARG A 31 24.38 -2.27 -20.87
C ARG A 31 23.56 -2.07 -19.60
N LEU A 32 23.54 -0.87 -19.03
CA LEU A 32 22.70 -0.55 -17.88
C LEU A 32 21.20 -0.74 -18.21
N GLY A 33 20.74 -0.29 -19.38
CA GLY A 33 19.38 -0.53 -19.84
C GLY A 33 19.08 -2.04 -19.94
N LEU A 34 19.99 -2.82 -20.53
CA LEU A 34 19.84 -4.26 -20.68
C LEU A 34 19.79 -5.04 -19.35
N LEU A 35 20.33 -4.50 -18.25
CA LEU A 35 20.16 -5.10 -16.91
C LEU A 35 18.70 -5.04 -16.42
N MET A 36 17.88 -4.15 -16.97
CA MET A 36 16.46 -3.98 -16.61
C MET A 36 15.52 -4.74 -17.55
N VAL A 37 16.03 -5.72 -18.29
CA VAL A 37 15.23 -6.54 -19.19
C VAL A 37 14.23 -7.38 -18.41
N LEU A 38 12.95 -7.25 -18.77
CA LEU A 38 11.84 -7.93 -18.11
C LEU A 38 11.38 -9.18 -18.89
N PRO A 39 11.25 -10.36 -18.25
CA PRO A 39 10.64 -11.54 -18.86
C PRO A 39 9.15 -11.32 -19.19
N PRO A 40 8.57 -12.04 -20.18
CA PRO A 40 9.19 -12.93 -21.17
C PRO A 40 9.85 -12.18 -22.36
N TYR A 41 9.76 -10.85 -22.41
CA TYR A 41 9.97 -10.08 -23.63
C TYR A 41 11.43 -9.72 -23.96
N GLN A 42 12.37 -10.05 -23.08
CA GLN A 42 13.82 -9.82 -23.27
C GLN A 42 14.21 -8.37 -23.64
N VAL A 43 13.38 -7.37 -23.29
CA VAL A 43 13.63 -5.96 -23.61
C VAL A 43 13.47 -5.08 -22.38
N ALA A 44 14.25 -4.00 -22.33
CA ALA A 44 14.28 -3.05 -21.22
C ALA A 44 13.14 -2.01 -21.32
N PRO A 45 12.43 -1.71 -20.23
CA PRO A 45 11.35 -0.70 -20.21
C PRO A 45 11.88 0.73 -20.34
N ILE A 46 13.19 0.96 -20.13
CA ILE A 46 13.89 2.22 -20.37
C ILE A 46 15.23 1.93 -21.05
N TYR A 47 15.56 2.71 -22.08
CA TYR A 47 16.86 2.64 -22.76
C TYR A 47 17.60 3.99 -22.71
N PRO A 48 18.32 4.29 -21.61
CA PRO A 48 18.92 5.61 -21.36
C PRO A 48 19.92 6.07 -22.43
N ALA A 49 20.56 5.13 -23.12
CA ALA A 49 21.53 5.42 -24.17
C ALA A 49 20.92 6.24 -25.32
N ALA A 50 19.65 5.99 -25.67
CA ALA A 50 18.95 6.74 -26.71
C ALA A 50 18.83 8.25 -26.36
N GLY A 51 18.40 8.56 -25.14
CA GLY A 51 18.25 9.94 -24.69
C GLY A 51 19.58 10.66 -24.48
N TRP A 52 20.60 9.94 -24.02
CA TRP A 52 21.95 10.47 -23.90
C TRP A 52 22.57 10.77 -25.27
N GLY A 53 22.44 9.85 -26.23
CA GLY A 53 22.93 10.01 -27.60
C GLY A 53 22.30 11.23 -28.29
N LEU A 54 20.99 11.43 -28.11
CA LEU A 54 20.29 12.63 -28.57
C LEU A 54 20.83 13.92 -27.95
N ALA A 55 21.01 13.95 -26.62
CA ALA A 55 21.53 15.13 -25.91
C ALA A 55 22.94 15.52 -26.39
N VAL A 56 23.79 14.52 -26.64
CA VAL A 56 25.13 14.73 -27.21
C VAL A 56 25.06 15.37 -28.58
N LEU A 57 24.18 14.91 -29.48
CA LEU A 57 24.04 15.51 -30.83
C LEU A 57 23.44 16.92 -30.78
N LEU A 58 22.55 17.19 -29.82
CA LEU A 58 22.01 18.53 -29.59
C LEU A 58 23.12 19.53 -29.22
N VAL A 59 24.04 19.12 -28.32
CA VAL A 59 25.12 19.94 -27.77
C VAL A 59 26.36 20.01 -28.69
N LEU A 60 26.90 18.87 -29.11
CA LEU A 60 28.17 18.76 -29.85
C LEU A 60 28.00 18.74 -31.38
N GLY A 61 26.77 18.54 -31.86
CA GLY A 61 26.41 18.56 -33.28
C GLY A 61 26.41 17.20 -33.97
N LEU A 62 25.81 17.15 -35.17
CA LEU A 62 25.61 15.94 -35.98
C LEU A 62 26.91 15.27 -36.47
N ARG A 63 28.06 15.95 -36.37
CA ARG A 63 29.36 15.36 -36.74
C ARG A 63 29.75 14.15 -35.88
N TYR A 64 29.18 14.01 -34.68
CA TYR A 64 29.42 12.87 -33.79
C TYR A 64 28.42 11.72 -33.99
N LEU A 65 27.58 11.76 -35.03
CA LEU A 65 26.66 10.68 -35.39
C LEU A 65 27.36 9.31 -35.53
N PRO A 66 28.56 9.19 -36.13
CA PRO A 66 29.26 7.91 -36.22
C PRO A 66 29.63 7.32 -34.86
N ALA A 67 29.90 8.16 -33.85
CA ALA A 67 30.23 7.69 -32.50
C ALA A 67 29.01 7.11 -31.78
N VAL A 68 27.81 7.68 -32.00
CA VAL A 68 26.55 7.12 -31.49
C VAL A 68 26.24 5.78 -32.18
N ALA A 69 26.40 5.72 -33.50
CA ALA A 69 26.22 4.49 -34.28
C ALA A 69 27.17 3.38 -33.79
N LEU A 70 28.45 3.72 -33.58
CA LEU A 70 29.46 2.80 -33.07
C LEU A 70 29.13 2.32 -31.66
N GLY A 71 28.70 3.22 -30.77
CA GLY A 71 28.28 2.86 -29.41
C GLY A 71 27.14 1.85 -29.43
N SER A 72 26.11 2.09 -30.23
CA SER A 72 24.99 1.16 -30.39
C SER A 72 25.39 -0.16 -31.05
N PHE A 73 26.28 -0.13 -32.04
CA PHE A 73 26.84 -1.34 -32.65
C PHE A 73 27.53 -2.22 -31.61
N VAL A 74 28.38 -1.64 -30.76
CA VAL A 74 29.10 -2.41 -29.73
C VAL A 74 28.13 -3.06 -28.76
N VAL A 75 27.08 -2.36 -28.31
CA VAL A 75 26.04 -2.95 -27.43
C VAL A 75 25.39 -4.17 -28.09
N GLN A 76 24.98 -4.06 -29.35
CA GLN A 76 24.29 -5.15 -30.05
C GLN A 76 25.23 -6.32 -30.34
N ALA A 77 26.46 -6.04 -30.78
CA ALA A 77 27.45 -7.06 -31.09
C ALA A 77 27.83 -7.87 -29.84
N THR A 78 28.02 -7.24 -28.69
CA THR A 78 28.31 -7.97 -27.44
C THR A 78 27.10 -8.76 -26.96
N THR A 79 25.91 -8.18 -27.03
CA THR A 79 24.67 -8.83 -26.54
C THR A 79 24.31 -10.06 -27.40
N MET A 80 24.45 -9.97 -28.72
CA MET A 80 24.21 -11.12 -29.60
C MET A 80 25.33 -12.16 -29.51
N GLY A 81 26.57 -11.74 -29.30
CA GLY A 81 27.70 -12.65 -29.06
C GLY A 81 27.52 -13.52 -27.82
N GLU A 82 26.95 -12.96 -26.74
CA GLU A 82 26.58 -13.70 -25.51
C GLU A 82 25.50 -14.77 -25.77
N MET A 83 24.67 -14.63 -26.81
CA MET A 83 23.55 -15.54 -27.10
C MET A 83 23.86 -16.67 -28.08
N GLY A 84 24.91 -16.57 -28.91
CA GLY A 84 25.11 -17.57 -29.98
C GLY A 84 26.39 -17.49 -30.83
N GLY A 85 27.45 -16.82 -30.36
CA GLY A 85 28.68 -16.66 -31.14
C GLY A 85 28.61 -15.50 -32.16
N VAL A 86 29.77 -15.10 -32.70
CA VAL A 86 29.91 -13.93 -33.59
C VAL A 86 30.08 -14.38 -35.04
N ASP A 87 28.98 -14.54 -35.75
CA ASP A 87 28.97 -14.83 -37.20
C ASP A 87 28.78 -13.55 -38.03
N GLY A 88 29.09 -13.61 -39.34
CA GLY A 88 28.95 -12.47 -40.25
C GLY A 88 27.53 -11.88 -40.31
N GLY A 89 26.50 -12.72 -40.13
CA GLY A 89 25.10 -12.27 -40.04
C GLY A 89 24.81 -11.43 -38.79
N VAL A 90 25.38 -11.81 -37.64
CA VAL A 90 25.24 -11.08 -36.36
C VAL A 90 25.88 -9.71 -36.43
N LEU A 91 27.05 -9.61 -37.07
CA LEU A 91 27.75 -8.34 -37.29
C LEU A 91 26.96 -7.41 -38.22
N GLY A 92 26.43 -7.94 -39.34
CA GLY A 92 25.58 -7.18 -40.26
C GLY A 92 24.31 -6.63 -39.59
N LEU A 93 23.63 -7.47 -38.81
CA LEU A 93 22.46 -7.08 -38.03
C LEU A 93 22.79 -5.99 -36.99
N SER A 94 23.90 -6.13 -36.26
CA SER A 94 24.36 -5.15 -35.27
C SER A 94 24.68 -3.78 -35.88
N VAL A 95 25.29 -3.75 -37.07
CA VAL A 95 25.56 -2.50 -37.80
C VAL A 95 24.25 -1.83 -38.21
N GLY A 96 23.29 -2.60 -38.73
CA GLY A 96 22.00 -2.08 -39.15
C GLY A 96 21.20 -1.46 -37.99
N ILE A 97 21.14 -2.14 -36.84
CA ILE A 97 20.49 -1.61 -35.64
C ILE A 97 21.22 -0.36 -35.13
N GLY A 98 22.55 -0.37 -35.12
CA GLY A 98 23.35 0.79 -34.71
C GLY A 98 23.13 2.02 -35.59
N CYS A 99 22.99 1.83 -36.91
CA CYS A 99 22.62 2.90 -37.83
C CYS A 99 21.21 3.44 -37.54
N GLY A 100 20.25 2.55 -37.26
CA GLY A 100 18.88 2.94 -36.86
C GLY A 100 18.85 3.83 -35.62
N ALA A 101 19.59 3.46 -34.57
CA ALA A 101 19.69 4.24 -33.34
C ALA A 101 20.34 5.62 -33.58
N ALA A 102 21.37 5.69 -34.41
CA ALA A 102 21.99 6.95 -34.80
C ALA A 102 21.01 7.84 -35.58
N LEU A 103 20.29 7.28 -36.55
CA LEU A 103 19.27 8.00 -37.34
C LEU A 103 18.15 8.56 -36.45
N GLN A 104 17.70 7.80 -35.45
CA GLN A 104 16.76 8.30 -34.44
C GLN A 104 17.30 9.52 -33.70
N ALA A 105 18.54 9.46 -33.21
CA ALA A 105 19.16 10.59 -32.52
C ALA A 105 19.33 11.81 -33.44
N ALA A 106 19.66 11.60 -34.72
CA ALA A 106 19.75 12.67 -35.71
C ALA A 106 18.38 13.32 -35.99
N ALA A 107 17.34 12.50 -36.21
CA ALA A 107 15.96 12.95 -36.42
C ALA A 107 15.46 13.77 -35.22
N GLY A 108 15.65 13.26 -34.00
CA GLY A 108 15.30 13.98 -32.78
C GLY A 108 16.04 15.31 -32.65
N ALA A 109 17.34 15.35 -32.95
CA ALA A 109 18.12 16.58 -32.86
C ALA A 109 17.66 17.63 -33.88
N LEU A 110 17.27 17.22 -35.08
CA LEU A 110 16.73 18.10 -36.12
C LEU A 110 15.34 18.63 -35.76
N LEU A 111 14.43 17.76 -35.30
CA LEU A 111 13.08 18.12 -34.88
C LEU A 111 13.11 19.08 -33.69
N MET A 112 13.89 18.79 -32.64
CA MET A 112 13.99 19.66 -31.47
C MET A 112 14.60 21.03 -31.80
N ARG A 113 15.57 21.09 -32.72
CA ARG A 113 16.10 22.37 -33.21
C ARG A 113 15.07 23.18 -34.00
N ARG A 114 14.13 22.51 -34.66
CA ARG A 114 13.07 23.14 -35.46
C ARG A 114 11.92 23.63 -34.58
N TRP A 115 11.55 22.87 -33.55
CA TRP A 115 10.31 23.10 -32.77
C TRP A 115 10.53 23.75 -31.41
N CYS A 116 11.70 23.59 -30.80
CA CYS A 116 11.99 24.07 -29.44
C CYS A 116 12.91 25.31 -29.40
N GLY A 117 13.26 25.89 -30.55
CA GLY A 117 14.04 27.12 -30.64
C GLY A 117 15.56 26.96 -30.45
N ARG A 118 16.29 28.08 -30.60
CA ARG A 118 17.74 28.20 -30.35
C ARG A 118 18.02 29.50 -29.57
N PRO A 119 18.66 29.43 -28.39
CA PRO A 119 19.15 28.24 -27.70
C PRO A 119 18.05 27.32 -27.15
N LEU A 120 18.34 26.02 -27.02
CA LEU A 120 17.41 25.03 -26.47
C LEU A 120 17.32 25.19 -24.95
N LEU A 121 16.32 25.92 -24.47
CA LEU A 121 16.11 26.20 -23.05
C LEU A 121 14.96 25.40 -22.44
N LEU A 122 13.99 24.94 -23.24
CA LEU A 122 12.80 24.21 -22.74
C LEU A 122 12.14 24.95 -21.56
N ALA A 123 12.02 26.27 -21.67
CA ALA A 123 11.52 27.12 -20.60
C ALA A 123 10.01 27.42 -20.76
N LEU A 124 9.53 27.39 -22.01
CA LEU A 124 8.13 27.68 -22.34
C LEU A 124 7.32 26.38 -22.49
N PRO A 125 6.01 26.38 -22.13
CA PRO A 125 5.14 25.22 -22.33
C PRO A 125 5.15 24.68 -23.76
N ARG A 126 5.20 25.57 -24.75
CA ARG A 126 5.27 25.20 -26.17
C ARG A 126 6.58 24.46 -26.52
N GLU A 127 7.70 24.84 -25.92
CA GLU A 127 8.99 24.19 -26.15
C GLU A 127 9.04 22.79 -25.53
N VAL A 128 8.49 22.64 -24.32
CA VAL A 128 8.36 21.34 -23.64
C VAL A 128 7.42 20.41 -24.42
N ALA A 129 6.27 20.91 -24.88
CA ALA A 129 5.36 20.15 -25.75
C ALA A 129 6.03 19.75 -27.07
N GLY A 130 6.78 20.67 -27.69
CA GLY A 130 7.57 20.39 -28.89
C GLY A 130 8.65 19.31 -28.66
N TYR A 131 9.25 19.29 -27.47
CA TYR A 131 10.21 18.26 -27.06
C TYR A 131 9.55 16.89 -26.93
N LEU A 132 8.39 16.79 -26.26
CA LEU A 132 7.63 15.54 -26.14
C LEU A 132 7.23 14.98 -27.51
N ALA A 133 6.71 15.84 -28.40
CA ALA A 133 6.32 15.45 -29.75
C ALA A 133 7.51 15.02 -30.61
N ALA A 134 8.64 15.75 -30.54
CA ALA A 134 9.86 15.41 -31.26
C ALA A 134 10.44 14.07 -30.78
N ALA A 135 10.40 13.79 -29.48
CA ALA A 135 10.82 12.51 -28.91
C ALA A 135 9.97 11.35 -29.42
N ALA A 136 8.64 11.48 -29.40
CA ALA A 136 7.72 10.44 -29.88
C ALA A 136 7.92 10.11 -31.37
N LEU A 137 8.08 11.13 -32.22
CA LEU A 137 8.27 10.95 -33.67
C LEU A 137 9.65 10.41 -34.02
N ALA A 138 10.71 10.94 -33.42
CA ALA A 138 12.06 10.43 -33.62
C ALA A 138 12.19 8.97 -33.15
N GLY A 139 11.51 8.65 -32.04
CA GLY A 139 11.44 7.30 -31.47
C GLY A 139 10.87 6.24 -32.42
N LEU A 140 10.19 6.60 -33.50
CA LEU A 140 9.68 5.63 -34.49
C LEU A 140 10.77 5.03 -35.38
N VAL A 141 11.93 5.70 -35.49
CA VAL A 141 12.98 5.34 -36.46
C VAL A 141 13.73 4.07 -36.06
N SER A 142 14.30 4.04 -34.86
CA SER A 142 15.08 2.90 -34.34
C SER A 142 14.28 1.58 -34.31
N PRO A 143 13.09 1.50 -33.67
CA PRO A 143 12.33 0.25 -33.59
C PRO A 143 11.85 -0.24 -34.96
N SER A 144 11.51 0.66 -35.88
CA SER A 144 11.12 0.28 -37.25
C SER A 144 12.28 -0.34 -38.01
N CYS A 145 13.48 0.27 -37.95
CA CYS A 145 14.68 -0.30 -38.55
C CYS A 145 15.05 -1.63 -37.90
N ALA A 146 15.07 -1.69 -36.56
CA ALA A 146 15.52 -2.87 -35.81
C ALA A 146 14.61 -4.08 -36.04
N THR A 147 13.28 -3.91 -35.95
CA THR A 147 12.33 -5.03 -36.13
C THR A 147 12.30 -5.57 -37.56
N LEU A 148 12.42 -4.69 -38.56
CA LEU A 148 12.53 -5.12 -39.96
C LEU A 148 13.81 -5.93 -40.19
N LEU A 149 14.93 -5.50 -39.62
CA LEU A 149 16.19 -6.24 -39.72
C LEU A 149 16.14 -7.57 -38.95
N LEU A 150 15.62 -7.60 -37.73
CA LEU A 150 15.44 -8.83 -36.96
C LEU A 150 14.56 -9.84 -37.71
N LYS A 151 13.52 -9.36 -38.42
CA LYS A 151 12.69 -10.21 -39.27
C LYS A 151 13.44 -10.70 -40.51
N ALA A 152 14.19 -9.83 -41.19
CA ALA A 152 14.95 -10.17 -42.40
C ALA A 152 16.04 -11.21 -42.13
N PHE A 153 16.67 -11.17 -40.95
CA PHE A 153 17.68 -12.15 -40.52
C PHE A 153 17.08 -13.40 -39.83
N GLY A 154 15.74 -13.53 -39.80
CA GLY A 154 15.07 -14.71 -39.27
C GLY A 154 15.11 -14.87 -37.74
N VAL A 155 15.47 -13.81 -37.02
CA VAL A 155 15.58 -13.83 -35.54
C VAL A 155 14.21 -13.84 -34.87
N ILE A 156 13.22 -13.14 -35.44
CA ILE A 156 11.86 -13.06 -34.90
C ILE A 156 10.80 -13.52 -35.90
N ALA A 157 9.72 -14.13 -35.39
CA ALA A 157 8.57 -14.55 -36.19
C ALA A 157 7.68 -13.35 -36.56
N THR A 158 6.89 -13.47 -37.64
CA THR A 158 5.99 -12.38 -38.10
C THR A 158 4.98 -12.00 -37.02
N ALA A 159 4.46 -12.99 -36.28
CA ALA A 159 3.51 -12.78 -35.20
C ALA A 159 4.07 -11.94 -34.04
N GLN A 160 5.41 -11.91 -33.87
CA GLN A 160 6.07 -11.19 -32.77
C GLN A 160 6.42 -9.74 -33.14
N MET A 161 6.31 -9.35 -34.41
CA MET A 161 6.80 -8.05 -34.89
C MET A 161 6.13 -6.87 -34.18
N GLY A 162 4.80 -6.87 -34.04
CA GLY A 162 4.07 -5.76 -33.42
C GLY A 162 4.43 -5.56 -31.94
N LEU A 163 4.58 -6.66 -31.21
CA LEU A 163 4.96 -6.65 -29.80
C LEU A 163 6.41 -6.16 -29.61
N VAL A 164 7.37 -6.75 -30.34
CA VAL A 164 8.78 -6.35 -30.25
C VAL A 164 8.94 -4.87 -30.61
N TRP A 165 8.24 -4.40 -31.66
CA TRP A 165 8.26 -3.00 -32.07
C TRP A 165 7.75 -2.07 -30.95
N THR A 166 6.61 -2.41 -30.35
CA THR A 166 5.96 -1.59 -29.31
C THR A 166 6.84 -1.47 -28.07
N VAL A 167 7.40 -2.60 -27.63
CA VAL A 167 8.26 -2.65 -26.45
C VAL A 167 9.57 -1.89 -26.67
N TRP A 168 10.18 -2.04 -27.85
CA TRP A 168 11.39 -1.31 -28.22
C TRP A 168 11.15 0.20 -28.30
N TRP A 169 10.06 0.61 -28.95
CA TRP A 169 9.65 2.02 -29.03
C TRP A 169 9.46 2.63 -27.63
N THR A 170 8.84 1.88 -26.72
CA THR A 170 8.59 2.32 -25.34
C THR A 170 9.90 2.59 -24.59
N GLY A 171 10.85 1.66 -24.67
CA GLY A 171 12.16 1.79 -24.03
C GLY A 171 12.95 2.99 -24.54
N ASP A 172 13.01 3.16 -25.86
CA ASP A 172 13.67 4.29 -26.51
C ASP A 172 13.01 5.63 -26.17
N LEU A 173 11.67 5.68 -26.18
CA LEU A 173 10.91 6.89 -25.83
C LEU A 173 11.16 7.30 -24.38
N MET A 174 11.01 6.39 -23.42
CA MET A 174 11.28 6.67 -22.00
C MET A 174 12.74 7.08 -21.79
N GLY A 175 13.67 6.41 -22.48
CA GLY A 175 15.08 6.77 -22.51
C GLY A 175 15.31 8.22 -22.94
N VAL A 176 14.66 8.66 -24.02
CA VAL A 176 14.72 10.05 -24.50
C VAL A 176 14.08 11.02 -23.52
N LEU A 177 12.88 10.73 -23.04
CA LEU A 177 12.12 11.62 -22.14
C LEU A 177 12.83 11.86 -20.80
N ILE A 178 13.58 10.88 -20.31
CA ILE A 178 14.21 10.94 -19.00
C ILE A 178 15.70 11.27 -19.09
N ALA A 179 16.46 10.58 -19.93
CA ALA A 179 17.92 10.75 -19.98
C ALA A 179 18.34 12.03 -20.71
N THR A 180 17.55 12.56 -21.66
CA THR A 180 17.90 13.81 -22.36
C THR A 180 17.93 15.01 -21.42
N PRO A 181 16.90 15.30 -20.58
CA PRO A 181 16.93 16.43 -19.65
C PRO A 181 18.02 16.30 -18.58
N ILE A 182 18.25 15.09 -18.05
CA ILE A 182 19.36 14.80 -17.12
C ILE A 182 20.70 15.16 -17.77
N THR A 183 20.91 14.71 -19.00
CA THR A 183 22.17 14.97 -19.73
C THR A 183 22.32 16.46 -20.06
N LEU A 184 21.25 17.14 -20.47
CA LEU A 184 21.28 18.58 -20.74
C LEU A 184 21.56 19.40 -19.48
N ALA A 185 21.11 18.99 -18.30
CA ALA A 185 21.50 19.64 -17.04
C ALA A 185 23.02 19.55 -16.78
N LEU A 186 23.69 18.49 -17.25
CA LEU A 186 25.13 18.31 -17.09
C LEU A 186 25.94 19.09 -18.12
N ILE A 187 25.59 18.97 -19.41
CA ILE A 187 26.40 19.44 -20.55
C ILE A 187 25.71 20.47 -21.46
N GLY A 188 24.48 20.89 -21.15
CA GLY A 188 23.65 21.78 -21.98
C GLY A 188 24.20 23.19 -22.16
N HIS A 189 23.76 23.85 -23.23
CA HIS A 189 24.15 25.21 -23.60
C HIS A 189 22.93 26.10 -23.88
N PRO A 190 22.89 27.35 -23.40
CA PRO A 190 23.91 28.07 -22.62
C PRO A 190 24.07 27.52 -21.20
N ARG A 191 25.33 27.51 -20.70
CA ARG A 191 25.68 26.89 -19.42
C ARG A 191 25.01 27.54 -18.22
N SER A 192 24.81 28.86 -18.26
CA SER A 192 24.15 29.61 -17.17
C SER A 192 22.72 29.11 -16.90
N ALA A 193 21.98 28.73 -17.94
CA ALA A 193 20.61 28.27 -17.81
C ALA A 193 20.51 26.79 -17.39
N TRP A 194 21.38 25.92 -17.91
CA TRP A 194 21.32 24.48 -17.63
C TRP A 194 22.07 24.08 -16.34
N ALA A 195 23.10 24.82 -15.92
CA ALA A 195 23.82 24.54 -14.68
C ALA A 195 22.95 24.71 -13.43
N THR A 196 22.04 25.69 -13.43
CA THR A 196 21.07 25.89 -12.34
C THR A 196 20.04 24.75 -12.25
N ARG A 197 19.82 24.02 -13.36
CA ARG A 197 18.90 22.88 -13.45
C ARG A 197 19.49 21.54 -13.01
N ARG A 198 20.77 21.49 -12.63
CA ARG A 198 21.41 20.26 -12.11
C ARG A 198 20.72 19.73 -10.88
N PHE A 199 20.39 20.61 -9.94
CA PHE A 199 19.78 20.24 -8.66
C PHE A 199 18.25 20.30 -8.69
N SER A 200 17.65 21.15 -9.54
CA SER A 200 16.19 21.27 -9.64
C SER A 200 15.53 20.33 -10.65
N VAL A 201 16.26 19.82 -11.64
CA VAL A 201 15.74 18.89 -12.67
C VAL A 201 16.57 17.60 -12.71
N GLY A 202 17.89 17.72 -12.92
CA GLY A 202 18.77 16.57 -13.15
C GLY A 202 18.80 15.56 -11.99
N LEU A 203 19.09 16.03 -10.78
CA LEU A 203 19.17 15.17 -9.59
C LEU A 203 17.83 14.53 -9.22
N PRO A 204 16.69 15.24 -9.14
CA PRO A 204 15.39 14.63 -8.89
C PRO A 204 15.00 13.57 -9.93
N MET A 205 15.21 13.83 -11.23
CA MET A 205 14.93 12.85 -12.28
C MET A 205 15.83 11.60 -12.18
N LEU A 206 17.10 11.76 -11.80
CA LEU A 206 18.01 10.64 -11.59
C LEU A 206 17.61 9.80 -10.37
N LEU A 207 17.25 10.44 -9.26
CA LEU A 207 16.80 9.76 -8.04
C LEU A 207 15.47 9.01 -8.25
N THR A 208 14.50 9.63 -8.93
CA THR A 208 13.22 8.99 -9.27
C THR A 208 13.42 7.82 -10.23
N SER A 209 14.27 7.97 -11.25
CA SER A 209 14.62 6.85 -12.16
C SER A 209 15.28 5.69 -11.41
N LEU A 210 16.17 5.97 -10.46
CA LEU A 210 16.80 4.95 -9.62
C LEU A 210 15.77 4.22 -8.74
N LEU A 211 14.85 4.96 -8.13
CA LEU A 211 13.80 4.40 -7.27
C LEU A 211 12.83 3.51 -8.07
N VAL A 212 12.40 3.97 -9.25
CA VAL A 212 11.60 3.16 -10.18
C VAL A 212 12.38 1.91 -10.60
N GLY A 213 13.67 2.05 -10.93
CA GLY A 213 14.54 0.94 -11.27
C GLY A 213 14.64 -0.12 -10.17
N LEU A 214 14.81 0.30 -8.91
CA LEU A 214 14.81 -0.59 -7.75
C LEU A 214 13.44 -1.26 -7.54
N GLY A 215 12.34 -0.52 -7.72
CA GLY A 215 10.99 -1.08 -7.65
C GLY A 215 10.70 -2.11 -8.74
N VAL A 216 11.17 -1.87 -9.97
CA VAL A 216 11.10 -2.83 -11.08
C VAL A 216 11.91 -4.09 -10.75
N ALA A 217 13.12 -3.95 -10.22
CA ALA A 217 13.92 -5.10 -9.80
C ALA A 217 13.23 -5.93 -8.71
N ALA A 218 12.65 -5.27 -7.69
CA ALA A 218 11.92 -5.93 -6.61
C ALA A 218 10.65 -6.65 -7.10
N THR A 219 9.84 -5.97 -7.93
CA THR A 219 8.61 -6.56 -8.50
C THR A 219 8.91 -7.74 -9.42
N THR A 220 9.97 -7.65 -10.22
CA THR A 220 10.41 -8.77 -11.07
C THR A 220 10.85 -9.96 -10.23
N GLU A 221 11.53 -9.73 -9.12
CA GLU A 221 11.94 -10.80 -8.20
C GLU A 221 10.72 -11.46 -7.54
N TRP A 222 9.72 -10.67 -7.11
CA TRP A 222 8.46 -11.22 -6.60
C TRP A 222 7.67 -12.01 -7.64
N ASP A 223 7.56 -11.52 -8.88
CA ASP A 223 6.90 -12.24 -9.97
C ASP A 223 7.62 -13.57 -10.26
N ARG A 224 8.97 -13.58 -10.23
CA ARG A 224 9.77 -14.82 -10.36
C ARG A 224 9.51 -15.80 -9.22
N GLN A 225 9.50 -15.33 -7.97
CA GLN A 225 9.23 -16.18 -6.81
C GLN A 225 7.83 -16.77 -6.84
N ARG A 226 6.84 -15.98 -7.27
CA ARG A 226 5.46 -16.42 -7.44
C ARG A 226 5.36 -17.49 -8.52
N ASN A 227 5.87 -17.24 -9.72
CA ASN A 227 5.85 -18.21 -10.82
C ASN A 227 6.57 -19.52 -10.45
N ARG A 228 7.69 -19.44 -9.72
CA ARG A 228 8.38 -20.63 -9.19
C ARG A 228 7.52 -21.41 -8.20
N SER A 229 6.79 -20.70 -7.33
CA SER A 229 5.92 -21.32 -6.31
C SER A 229 4.68 -21.96 -6.93
N ASP A 230 4.05 -21.29 -7.90
CA ASP A 230 2.90 -21.80 -8.64
C ASP A 230 3.31 -23.03 -9.46
N PHE A 231 4.43 -22.97 -10.20
CA PHE A 231 4.98 -24.13 -10.89
C PHE A 231 5.32 -25.29 -9.93
N ALA A 232 5.95 -25.01 -8.79
CA ALA A 232 6.30 -26.07 -7.82
C ALA A 232 5.05 -26.77 -7.27
N ARG A 233 3.96 -26.02 -7.04
CA ARG A 233 2.66 -26.58 -6.63
C ARG A 233 2.08 -27.46 -7.72
N ASP A 234 2.00 -26.96 -8.95
CA ASP A 234 1.45 -27.69 -10.09
C ASP A 234 2.27 -28.94 -10.40
N ALA A 235 3.60 -28.84 -10.33
CA ALA A 235 4.52 -29.96 -10.53
C ALA A 235 4.38 -31.04 -9.45
N THR A 236 4.21 -30.63 -8.19
CA THR A 236 3.98 -31.57 -7.09
C THR A 236 2.65 -32.28 -7.25
N SER A 237 1.59 -31.55 -7.61
CA SER A 237 0.26 -32.12 -7.87
C SER A 237 0.29 -33.14 -9.01
N ALA A 238 0.88 -32.76 -10.16
CA ALA A 238 0.99 -33.62 -11.33
C ALA A 238 1.68 -34.96 -11.02
N ALA A 239 2.73 -34.93 -10.20
CA ALA A 239 3.45 -36.14 -9.83
C ALA A 239 2.75 -36.97 -8.77
N GLN A 240 2.06 -36.35 -7.83
CA GLN A 240 1.20 -37.05 -6.87
C GLN A 240 0.05 -37.78 -7.59
N ASP A 241 -0.55 -37.15 -8.61
CA ASP A 241 -1.58 -37.78 -9.43
C ASP A 241 -1.04 -39.03 -10.14
N LEU A 242 0.14 -38.92 -10.76
CA LEU A 242 0.80 -40.05 -11.42
C LEU A 242 1.17 -41.17 -10.44
N ALA A 243 1.76 -40.82 -9.29
CA ALA A 243 2.12 -41.79 -8.25
C ALA A 243 0.88 -42.49 -7.67
N GLY A 244 -0.21 -41.75 -7.46
CA GLY A 244 -1.50 -42.27 -7.00
C GLY A 244 -2.07 -43.28 -7.99
N ARG A 245 -2.08 -42.96 -9.28
CA ARG A 245 -2.57 -43.87 -10.34
C ARG A 245 -1.70 -45.11 -10.52
N LEU A 246 -0.39 -45.03 -10.28
CA LEU A 246 0.51 -46.17 -10.36
C LEU A 246 0.36 -47.18 -9.20
N ARG A 247 -0.38 -46.87 -8.13
CA ARG A 247 -0.70 -47.86 -7.08
C ARG A 247 -1.75 -48.88 -7.51
N GLU A 248 -2.67 -48.48 -8.38
CA GLU A 248 -3.80 -49.31 -8.82
C GLU A 248 -3.36 -50.65 -9.45
N PRO A 249 -2.37 -50.70 -10.39
CA PRO A 249 -1.87 -51.96 -10.94
C PRO A 249 -1.43 -53.00 -9.91
N LEU A 250 -0.78 -52.58 -8.83
CA LEU A 250 -0.26 -53.48 -7.80
C LEU A 250 -1.40 -54.06 -6.95
N LEU A 251 -2.37 -53.22 -6.57
CA LEU A 251 -3.54 -53.64 -5.80
C LEU A 251 -4.43 -54.59 -6.61
N VAL A 252 -4.64 -54.31 -7.90
CA VAL A 252 -5.38 -55.19 -8.80
C VAL A 252 -4.67 -56.54 -8.93
N LEU A 253 -3.35 -56.52 -9.13
CA LEU A 253 -2.55 -57.73 -9.25
C LEU A 253 -2.61 -58.59 -7.97
N GLU A 254 -2.59 -57.96 -6.80
CA GLU A 254 -2.77 -58.64 -5.51
C GLU A 254 -4.17 -59.26 -5.37
N GLY A 255 -5.22 -58.55 -5.78
CA GLY A 255 -6.59 -59.07 -5.82
C GLY A 255 -6.74 -60.30 -6.73
N VAL A 256 -6.20 -60.24 -7.95
CA VAL A 256 -6.21 -61.38 -8.89
C VAL A 256 -5.34 -62.53 -8.38
N HIS A 257 -4.20 -62.23 -7.75
CA HIS A 257 -3.37 -63.24 -7.08
C HIS A 257 -4.15 -63.97 -5.99
N GLY A 258 -4.91 -63.26 -5.16
CA GLY A 258 -5.79 -63.86 -4.15
C GLY A 258 -6.83 -64.80 -4.75
N LEU A 259 -7.48 -64.40 -5.85
CA LEU A 259 -8.44 -65.24 -6.57
C LEU A 259 -7.78 -66.55 -7.08
N LEU A 260 -6.57 -66.45 -7.62
CA LEU A 260 -5.85 -67.59 -8.17
C LEU A 260 -5.35 -68.56 -7.08
N LYS A 261 -5.19 -68.12 -5.83
CA LYS A 261 -4.94 -69.04 -4.71
C LYS A 261 -6.15 -69.92 -4.41
N VAL A 262 -7.36 -69.42 -4.65
CA VAL A 262 -8.61 -70.19 -4.46
C VAL A 262 -8.88 -71.11 -5.66
N LYS A 263 -8.70 -70.59 -6.89
CA LYS A 263 -8.85 -71.35 -8.13
C LYS A 263 -7.61 -71.18 -9.01
N PRO A 264 -6.58 -72.05 -8.88
CA PRO A 264 -5.30 -71.90 -9.59
C PRO A 264 -5.38 -72.01 -11.12
N ARG A 265 -6.42 -72.66 -11.65
CA ARG A 265 -6.63 -72.86 -13.08
C ARG A 265 -8.06 -72.49 -13.47
N PRO A 266 -8.39 -71.18 -13.54
CA PRO A 266 -9.69 -70.73 -14.00
C PRO A 266 -9.83 -70.96 -15.52
N THR A 267 -11.07 -71.11 -15.98
CA THR A 267 -11.37 -71.05 -17.43
C THR A 267 -11.21 -69.61 -17.93
N ARG A 268 -11.11 -69.45 -19.26
CA ARG A 268 -11.01 -68.12 -19.88
C ARG A 268 -12.16 -67.20 -19.47
N ASP A 269 -13.40 -67.65 -19.57
CA ASP A 269 -14.57 -66.82 -19.27
C ASP A 269 -14.64 -66.40 -17.80
N GLU A 270 -14.21 -67.28 -16.89
CA GLU A 270 -14.13 -66.96 -15.47
C GLU A 270 -13.06 -65.89 -15.19
N PHE A 271 -11.89 -66.02 -15.80
CA PHE A 271 -10.82 -65.05 -15.67
C PHE A 271 -11.20 -63.70 -16.31
N ALA A 272 -11.85 -63.72 -17.48
CA ALA A 272 -12.37 -62.54 -18.15
C ALA A 272 -13.41 -61.81 -17.29
N ARG A 273 -14.39 -62.53 -16.73
CA ARG A 273 -15.37 -61.92 -15.81
C ARG A 273 -14.69 -61.32 -14.58
N ALA A 274 -13.76 -62.05 -13.96
CA ALA A 274 -13.06 -61.60 -12.76
C ALA A 274 -12.14 -60.39 -12.99
N THR A 275 -11.64 -60.19 -14.22
CA THR A 275 -10.69 -59.12 -14.53
C THR A 275 -11.31 -57.95 -15.30
N SER A 276 -12.48 -58.12 -15.91
CA SER A 276 -13.15 -57.12 -16.74
C SER A 276 -13.35 -55.78 -16.05
N GLY A 277 -13.70 -55.78 -14.76
CA GLY A 277 -13.90 -54.55 -13.97
C GLY A 277 -12.63 -53.71 -13.74
N PHE A 278 -11.44 -54.30 -13.91
CA PHE A 278 -10.15 -53.62 -13.73
C PHE A 278 -9.53 -53.14 -15.04
N LEU A 279 -10.11 -53.54 -16.19
CA LEU A 279 -9.57 -53.32 -17.53
C LEU A 279 -10.46 -52.36 -18.34
N THR A 280 -10.99 -51.34 -17.68
CA THR A 280 -11.77 -50.26 -18.29
C THR A 280 -10.90 -49.35 -19.16
N GLU A 281 -11.52 -48.50 -19.99
CA GLU A 281 -10.77 -47.56 -20.83
C GLU A 281 -9.89 -46.60 -20.01
N ASP A 282 -10.34 -46.21 -18.81
CA ASP A 282 -9.65 -45.29 -17.90
C ASP A 282 -8.55 -45.95 -17.05
N SER A 283 -8.45 -47.29 -17.07
CA SER A 283 -7.48 -48.03 -16.26
C SER A 283 -6.04 -47.81 -16.76
N PRO A 284 -5.04 -47.73 -15.86
CA PRO A 284 -3.63 -47.77 -16.24
C PRO A 284 -3.19 -49.13 -16.81
N LEU A 285 -4.04 -50.16 -16.69
CA LEU A 285 -3.76 -51.52 -17.13
C LEU A 285 -4.21 -51.78 -18.56
N ILE A 286 -3.29 -52.28 -19.37
CA ILE A 286 -3.58 -52.75 -20.73
C ILE A 286 -3.71 -54.29 -20.83
N ALA A 287 -3.29 -55.03 -19.81
CA ALA A 287 -3.62 -56.45 -19.75
C ALA A 287 -3.49 -57.00 -18.34
N LEU A 288 -4.31 -58.01 -18.03
CA LEU A 288 -4.07 -58.94 -16.93
C LEU A 288 -3.95 -60.33 -17.50
N GLY A 289 -3.05 -61.14 -16.97
CA GLY A 289 -2.87 -62.49 -17.50
C GLY A 289 -2.26 -63.46 -16.50
N LEU A 290 -2.34 -64.74 -16.89
CA LEU A 290 -1.81 -65.87 -16.16
C LEU A 290 -0.83 -66.62 -17.05
N THR A 291 0.39 -66.78 -16.57
CA THR A 291 1.45 -67.55 -17.21
C THR A 291 1.69 -68.80 -16.39
N LEU A 292 1.76 -69.95 -17.05
CA LEU A 292 2.01 -71.23 -16.39
C LEU A 292 3.37 -71.79 -16.80
N ARG A 293 4.03 -72.45 -15.85
CA ARG A 293 5.23 -73.22 -16.13
C ARG A 293 4.85 -74.53 -16.80
N VAL A 294 5.48 -74.84 -17.92
CA VAL A 294 5.19 -76.02 -18.75
C VAL A 294 6.50 -76.70 -19.11
N ALA A 295 6.61 -77.99 -18.80
CA ALA A 295 7.74 -78.80 -19.26
C ALA A 295 7.61 -79.05 -20.77
N ARG A 296 8.73 -79.13 -21.49
CA ARG A 296 8.73 -79.32 -22.96
C ARG A 296 7.93 -80.54 -23.42
N ALA A 297 7.98 -81.64 -22.67
CA ALA A 297 7.21 -82.85 -22.97
C ALA A 297 5.68 -82.63 -22.90
N ASP A 298 5.22 -81.63 -22.13
CA ASP A 298 3.82 -81.33 -21.90
C ASP A 298 3.24 -80.27 -22.83
N VAL A 299 4.05 -79.66 -23.70
CA VAL A 299 3.64 -78.55 -24.57
C VAL A 299 2.49 -78.93 -25.50
N ALA A 300 2.52 -80.12 -26.09
CA ALA A 300 1.44 -80.60 -26.95
C ALA A 300 0.12 -80.72 -26.20
N ARG A 301 0.16 -81.27 -24.97
CA ARG A 301 -1.00 -81.40 -24.08
C ARG A 301 -1.50 -80.03 -23.61
N PHE A 302 -0.60 -79.13 -23.27
CA PHE A 302 -0.90 -77.76 -22.87
C PHE A 302 -1.58 -76.96 -23.99
N ASN A 303 -1.08 -77.06 -25.23
CA ASN A 303 -1.69 -76.44 -26.40
C ASN A 303 -3.09 -77.02 -26.67
N ALA A 304 -3.26 -78.34 -26.62
CA ALA A 304 -4.55 -78.98 -26.81
C ALA A 304 -5.59 -78.58 -25.74
N ALA A 305 -5.16 -78.50 -24.47
CA ALA A 305 -6.00 -78.04 -23.37
C ALA A 305 -6.41 -76.57 -23.53
N ALA A 306 -5.55 -75.72 -24.10
CA ALA A 306 -5.91 -74.34 -24.41
C ALA A 306 -6.91 -74.26 -25.57
N VAL A 307 -6.74 -75.03 -26.64
CA VAL A 307 -7.69 -75.06 -27.77
C VAL A 307 -9.10 -75.47 -27.31
N ALA A 308 -9.22 -76.35 -26.31
CA ALA A 308 -10.51 -76.73 -25.72
C ALA A 308 -11.26 -75.58 -25.03
N ASP A 309 -10.57 -74.52 -24.59
CA ASP A 309 -11.17 -73.31 -23.99
C ASP A 309 -11.62 -72.26 -25.04
N ALA A 310 -11.74 -72.66 -26.31
CA ALA A 310 -12.28 -71.84 -27.41
C ALA A 310 -11.60 -70.48 -27.62
N PHE A 311 -10.26 -70.45 -27.73
CA PHE A 311 -9.55 -69.22 -28.14
C PHE A 311 -9.77 -68.90 -29.63
N PRO A 312 -10.31 -67.72 -29.98
CA PRO A 312 -10.44 -67.29 -31.36
C PRO A 312 -9.05 -67.12 -32.00
N GLY A 313 -8.75 -67.92 -33.03
CA GLY A 313 -7.45 -67.92 -33.73
C GLY A 313 -6.47 -69.04 -33.34
N GLY A 314 -6.85 -69.92 -32.40
CA GLY A 314 -6.01 -71.04 -31.92
C GLY A 314 -5.00 -70.63 -30.84
N TYR A 315 -4.37 -71.63 -30.22
CA TYR A 315 -3.36 -71.43 -29.17
C TYR A 315 -2.10 -72.23 -29.47
N GLN A 316 -0.93 -71.60 -29.36
CA GLN A 316 0.35 -72.29 -29.48
C GLN A 316 1.41 -71.61 -28.62
N ALA A 317 2.07 -72.39 -27.76
CA ALA A 317 3.24 -71.92 -27.02
C ALA A 317 4.44 -71.65 -27.95
N ARG A 318 5.06 -70.47 -27.84
CA ARG A 318 6.12 -69.99 -28.75
C ARG A 318 7.20 -69.18 -28.03
N ASP A 319 8.44 -69.31 -28.45
CA ASP A 319 9.56 -68.48 -28.00
C ASP A 319 9.59 -67.14 -28.75
N ARG A 320 10.07 -66.08 -28.07
CA ARG A 320 10.19 -64.72 -28.62
C ARG A 320 11.56 -64.11 -28.36
N THR A 321 12.33 -63.87 -29.41
CA THR A 321 13.63 -63.17 -29.35
C THR A 321 13.51 -61.67 -29.60
N ARG A 322 12.57 -61.26 -30.48
CA ARG A 322 12.21 -59.85 -30.78
C ARG A 322 10.69 -59.72 -30.92
N ALA A 323 10.15 -58.52 -30.77
CA ALA A 323 8.72 -58.28 -30.98
C ALA A 323 8.31 -58.73 -32.40
N GLY A 324 7.32 -59.62 -32.49
CA GLY A 324 6.86 -60.22 -33.75
C GLY A 324 7.64 -61.44 -34.27
N ASP A 325 8.82 -61.78 -33.72
CA ASP A 325 9.57 -63.01 -34.07
C ASP A 325 9.15 -64.16 -33.15
N LEU A 326 8.20 -64.96 -33.61
CA LEU A 326 7.66 -66.11 -32.88
C LEU A 326 8.24 -67.42 -33.41
N ARG A 327 8.89 -68.19 -32.55
CA ARG A 327 9.56 -69.47 -32.91
C ARG A 327 9.02 -70.63 -32.08
N VAL A 328 9.29 -71.85 -32.56
CA VAL A 328 9.00 -73.07 -31.79
C VAL A 328 9.92 -73.09 -30.56
N PRO A 329 9.42 -73.47 -29.38
CA PRO A 329 10.23 -73.42 -28.16
C PRO A 329 11.45 -74.35 -28.17
N VAL A 330 12.60 -73.85 -27.70
CA VAL A 330 13.89 -74.57 -27.71
C VAL A 330 14.24 -75.15 -26.34
N ASP A 331 13.91 -74.44 -25.25
CA ASP A 331 14.26 -74.81 -23.87
C ASP A 331 13.39 -75.94 -23.27
N GLU A 332 13.90 -76.66 -22.28
CA GLU A 332 13.18 -77.76 -21.59
C GLU A 332 12.06 -77.29 -20.66
N ASP A 333 12.12 -76.04 -20.19
CA ASP A 333 11.22 -75.49 -19.17
C ASP A 333 10.78 -74.06 -19.52
N MET A 334 9.52 -73.91 -19.91
CA MET A 334 8.95 -72.67 -20.42
C MET A 334 7.91 -72.07 -19.47
N MET A 335 7.72 -70.75 -19.56
CA MET A 335 6.62 -70.06 -18.91
C MET A 335 5.75 -69.41 -19.98
N ALA A 336 4.69 -70.10 -20.39
CA ALA A 336 3.83 -69.66 -21.49
C ALA A 336 2.57 -68.94 -20.97
N ILE A 337 2.23 -67.80 -21.58
CA ILE A 337 1.01 -67.04 -21.26
C ILE A 337 -0.21 -67.90 -21.60
N ARG A 338 -0.94 -68.36 -20.58
CA ARG A 338 -2.12 -69.22 -20.70
C ARG A 338 -3.40 -68.42 -20.89
N LEU A 339 -3.56 -67.32 -20.15
CA LEU A 339 -4.70 -66.42 -20.20
C LEU A 339 -4.19 -64.98 -20.28
N ILE A 340 -4.87 -64.14 -21.07
CA ILE A 340 -4.60 -62.70 -21.13
C ILE A 340 -5.88 -61.98 -21.54
N GLU A 341 -6.27 -60.96 -20.78
CA GLU A 341 -7.49 -60.19 -21.00
C GLU A 341 -7.21 -58.67 -21.00
N PRO A 342 -7.95 -57.86 -21.80
CA PRO A 342 -8.93 -58.31 -22.77
C PRO A 342 -8.24 -58.94 -23.98
N LEU A 343 -8.75 -60.08 -24.43
CA LEU A 343 -8.09 -60.85 -25.50
C LEU A 343 -8.02 -60.07 -26.82
N SER A 344 -9.03 -59.26 -27.14
CA SER A 344 -9.16 -58.53 -28.42
C SER A 344 -7.92 -57.70 -28.79
N ARG A 345 -7.28 -57.05 -27.82
CA ARG A 345 -6.06 -56.24 -28.03
C ARG A 345 -4.76 -57.00 -27.78
N ASN A 346 -4.82 -58.19 -27.15
CA ASN A 346 -3.66 -58.91 -26.63
C ASN A 346 -3.39 -60.27 -27.30
N VAL A 347 -4.09 -60.61 -28.38
CA VAL A 347 -3.95 -61.90 -29.10
C VAL A 347 -2.48 -62.23 -29.43
N GLY A 348 -1.68 -61.23 -29.82
CA GLY A 348 -0.27 -61.41 -30.18
C GLY A 348 0.65 -61.84 -29.03
N ALA A 349 0.21 -61.70 -27.77
CA ALA A 349 0.96 -62.14 -26.59
C ALA A 349 0.55 -63.53 -26.11
N LEU A 350 -0.57 -64.10 -26.60
CA LEU A 350 -1.06 -65.40 -26.17
C LEU A 350 -0.07 -66.51 -26.54
N GLY A 351 0.27 -67.39 -25.58
CA GLY A 351 1.22 -68.49 -25.78
C GLY A 351 2.69 -68.07 -25.80
N VAL A 352 3.03 -66.78 -25.67
CA VAL A 352 4.43 -66.35 -25.64
C VAL A 352 5.13 -66.88 -24.39
N ASN A 353 6.30 -67.49 -24.56
CA ASN A 353 7.20 -67.90 -23.49
C ASN A 353 7.93 -66.70 -22.91
N VAL A 354 7.48 -66.21 -21.75
CA VAL A 354 8.00 -64.97 -21.15
C VAL A 354 9.47 -65.10 -20.70
N ARG A 355 10.00 -66.31 -20.51
CA ARG A 355 11.44 -66.51 -20.20
C ARG A 355 12.37 -66.08 -21.32
N THR A 356 11.88 -66.06 -22.55
CA THR A 356 12.68 -65.63 -23.71
C THR A 356 12.78 -64.10 -23.83
N ILE A 357 11.97 -63.37 -23.07
CA ILE A 357 12.00 -61.90 -23.01
C ILE A 357 12.93 -61.48 -21.87
N PRO A 358 14.08 -60.82 -22.14
CA PRO A 358 15.08 -60.53 -21.10
C PRO A 358 14.53 -59.76 -19.89
N GLY A 359 13.71 -58.72 -20.13
CA GLY A 359 13.11 -57.93 -19.06
C GLY A 359 12.09 -58.69 -18.21
N ALA A 360 11.31 -59.59 -18.82
CA ALA A 360 10.35 -60.42 -18.10
C ALA A 360 11.05 -61.55 -17.32
N ARG A 361 12.04 -62.21 -17.93
CA ARG A 361 12.85 -63.23 -17.27
C ARG A 361 13.50 -62.70 -15.99
N ALA A 362 14.18 -61.55 -16.09
CA ALA A 362 14.84 -60.93 -14.94
C ALA A 362 13.84 -60.58 -13.81
N ALA A 363 12.66 -60.07 -14.16
CA ALA A 363 11.62 -59.76 -13.18
C ALA A 363 11.09 -61.02 -12.47
N ILE A 364 10.82 -62.10 -13.21
CA ILE A 364 10.29 -63.34 -12.63
C ILE A 364 11.35 -64.06 -11.78
N GLU A 365 12.60 -64.11 -12.23
CA GLU A 365 13.72 -64.68 -11.48
C GLU A 365 13.95 -63.93 -10.16
N LYS A 366 13.78 -62.60 -10.16
CA LYS A 366 13.81 -61.79 -8.93
C LYS A 366 12.57 -62.01 -8.06
N ALA A 367 11.39 -62.13 -8.65
CA ALA A 367 10.12 -62.30 -7.92
C ALA A 367 10.01 -63.67 -7.23
N ALA A 368 10.46 -64.74 -7.88
CA ALA A 368 10.27 -66.12 -7.46
C ALA A 368 10.79 -66.45 -6.04
N PRO A 369 12.00 -66.03 -5.61
CA PRO A 369 12.46 -66.23 -4.23
C PRO A 369 11.87 -65.20 -3.25
N LEU A 370 11.42 -64.03 -3.72
CA LEU A 370 10.87 -62.97 -2.86
C LEU A 370 9.40 -63.17 -2.49
N GLY A 371 8.61 -63.85 -3.34
CA GLY A 371 7.16 -63.99 -3.13
C GLY A 371 6.35 -62.71 -3.33
N GLN A 372 6.98 -61.65 -3.85
CA GLN A 372 6.40 -60.33 -4.02
C GLN A 372 6.30 -59.93 -5.50
N ALA A 373 5.48 -58.92 -5.78
CA ALA A 373 5.29 -58.39 -7.13
C ALA A 373 6.55 -57.63 -7.57
N VAL A 374 7.09 -57.98 -8.74
CA VAL A 374 8.27 -57.32 -9.31
C VAL A 374 7.96 -56.81 -10.73
N ALA A 375 8.27 -55.55 -10.98
CA ALA A 375 8.16 -54.93 -12.29
C ALA A 375 9.36 -55.26 -13.19
N SER A 376 9.12 -55.46 -14.48
CA SER A 376 10.16 -55.57 -15.50
C SER A 376 10.78 -54.22 -15.83
N ALA A 377 12.00 -54.23 -16.39
CA ALA A 377 12.45 -53.08 -17.18
C ALA A 377 11.48 -52.84 -18.36
N GLY A 378 11.42 -51.61 -18.88
CA GLY A 378 10.65 -51.30 -20.08
C GLY A 378 11.10 -52.16 -21.26
N PHE A 379 10.17 -52.75 -22.01
CA PHE A 379 10.46 -53.47 -23.26
C PHE A 379 9.30 -53.36 -24.25
N GLN A 380 9.56 -53.66 -25.52
CA GLN A 380 8.53 -53.64 -26.55
C GLN A 380 7.54 -54.81 -26.37
N LEU A 381 6.27 -54.46 -26.15
CA LEU A 381 5.19 -55.41 -25.91
C LEU A 381 4.88 -56.27 -27.15
N SER A 382 4.44 -57.51 -26.94
CA SER A 382 4.16 -58.45 -28.04
C SER A 382 2.89 -58.10 -28.83
N GLN A 383 2.00 -57.33 -28.22
CA GLN A 383 0.74 -56.88 -28.80
C GLN A 383 0.85 -55.58 -29.61
N ASP A 384 1.93 -54.79 -29.42
CA ASP A 384 2.08 -53.49 -30.07
C ASP A 384 2.90 -53.57 -31.37
N ARG A 385 2.31 -53.08 -32.47
CA ARG A 385 2.99 -53.01 -33.79
C ARG A 385 3.90 -51.77 -33.95
N GLU A 386 3.73 -50.74 -33.10
CA GLU A 386 4.34 -49.42 -33.25
C GLU A 386 5.58 -49.16 -32.36
N GLY A 387 6.24 -50.19 -31.85
CA GLY A 387 7.49 -50.00 -31.09
C GLY A 387 7.32 -49.43 -29.68
N ALA A 388 6.11 -49.43 -29.14
CA ALA A 388 5.82 -48.84 -27.84
C ALA A 388 6.41 -49.64 -26.66
N VAL A 389 6.89 -48.91 -25.65
CA VAL A 389 7.52 -49.48 -24.45
C VAL A 389 6.45 -49.74 -23.40
N GLY A 390 6.37 -50.98 -22.93
CA GLY A 390 5.51 -51.35 -21.81
C GLY A 390 6.31 -51.90 -20.64
N VAL A 391 5.67 -51.88 -19.47
CA VAL A 391 6.18 -52.48 -18.24
C VAL A 391 5.20 -53.56 -17.80
N VAL A 392 5.72 -54.71 -17.37
CA VAL A 392 4.91 -55.82 -16.85
C VAL A 392 5.31 -56.11 -15.41
N VAL A 393 4.32 -56.18 -14.53
CA VAL A 393 4.50 -56.57 -13.13
C VAL A 393 4.13 -58.04 -12.99
N TYR A 394 5.03 -58.84 -12.41
CA TYR A 394 4.85 -60.27 -12.21
C TYR A 394 4.74 -60.59 -10.73
N GLN A 395 3.71 -61.37 -10.37
CA GLN A 395 3.49 -61.89 -9.03
C GLN A 395 3.54 -63.44 -9.09
N PRO A 396 4.44 -64.09 -8.33
CA PRO A 396 4.65 -65.53 -8.41
C PRO A 396 3.51 -66.33 -7.77
N LEU A 397 3.23 -67.49 -8.36
CA LEU A 397 2.29 -68.52 -7.90
C LEU A 397 3.07 -69.81 -7.63
N TYR A 398 2.84 -70.42 -6.46
CA TYR A 398 3.56 -71.61 -6.03
C TYR A 398 2.65 -72.85 -6.01
N ARG A 399 3.25 -74.03 -6.16
CA ARG A 399 2.53 -75.30 -6.04
C ARG A 399 2.09 -75.52 -4.58
N GLY A 400 0.77 -75.53 -4.35
CA GLY A 400 0.22 -75.75 -3.02
C GLY A 400 0.64 -74.65 -2.03
N GLN A 401 1.08 -75.03 -0.83
CA GLN A 401 1.57 -74.13 0.21
C GLN A 401 3.10 -74.08 0.31
N ALA A 402 3.81 -74.39 -0.78
CA ALA A 402 5.27 -74.38 -0.79
C ALA A 402 5.84 -72.98 -0.50
N ALA A 403 6.98 -72.95 0.20
CA ALA A 403 7.68 -71.69 0.48
C ALA A 403 8.21 -71.04 -0.82
N PRO A 404 8.30 -69.69 -0.87
CA PRO A 404 8.82 -68.96 -2.02
C PRO A 404 10.19 -69.48 -2.49
N SER A 405 10.22 -70.08 -3.67
CA SER A 405 11.45 -70.53 -4.33
C SER A 405 11.23 -70.72 -5.83
N GLU A 406 12.30 -70.69 -6.61
CA GLU A 406 12.24 -70.93 -8.07
C GLU A 406 11.79 -72.36 -8.42
N GLN A 407 12.13 -73.34 -7.58
CA GLN A 407 11.73 -74.74 -7.77
C GLN A 407 10.23 -74.96 -7.52
N ALA A 408 9.66 -74.22 -6.56
CA ALA A 408 8.24 -74.29 -6.22
C ALA A 408 7.33 -73.47 -7.15
N LEU A 409 7.91 -72.66 -8.05
CA LEU A 409 7.18 -71.79 -8.97
C LEU A 409 6.34 -72.60 -9.96
N ASP A 410 5.02 -72.45 -9.91
CA ASP A 410 4.05 -73.08 -10.81
C ASP A 410 3.62 -72.15 -11.96
N GLY A 411 3.68 -70.85 -11.72
CA GLY A 411 3.30 -69.83 -12.68
C GLY A 411 3.45 -68.43 -12.12
N VAL A 412 3.04 -67.45 -12.90
CA VAL A 412 2.98 -66.04 -12.49
C VAL A 412 1.67 -65.43 -12.98
N VAL A 413 1.03 -64.65 -12.13
CA VAL A 413 0.01 -63.69 -12.58
C VAL A 413 0.70 -62.38 -12.91
N PHE A 414 0.25 -61.70 -13.95
CA PHE A 414 0.90 -60.47 -14.39
C PHE A 414 -0.10 -59.39 -14.78
N ALA A 415 0.35 -58.14 -14.59
CA ALA A 415 -0.33 -56.93 -15.00
C ALA A 415 0.57 -56.16 -15.97
N THR A 416 0.05 -55.83 -17.15
CA THR A 416 0.77 -55.06 -18.18
C THR A 416 0.26 -53.62 -18.15
N LEU A 417 1.18 -52.67 -18.10
CA LEU A 417 0.89 -51.23 -18.16
C LEU A 417 1.68 -50.55 -19.28
N ARG A 418 1.11 -49.44 -19.78
CA ARG A 418 1.73 -48.51 -20.73
C ARG A 418 1.92 -47.15 -20.05
N PRO A 419 3.09 -46.93 -19.42
CA PRO A 419 3.32 -45.72 -18.63
C PRO A 419 3.23 -44.43 -19.46
N ASP A 420 3.55 -44.50 -20.75
CA ASP A 420 3.41 -43.39 -21.71
C ASP A 420 1.95 -42.98 -21.93
N LEU A 421 1.05 -43.95 -22.12
CA LEU A 421 -0.38 -43.68 -22.28
C LEU A 421 -0.97 -43.10 -21.00
N LEU A 422 -0.62 -43.68 -19.84
CA LEU A 422 -1.03 -43.16 -18.54
C LEU A 422 -0.60 -41.69 -18.37
N LEU A 423 0.67 -41.39 -18.65
CA LEU A 423 1.20 -40.04 -18.54
C LEU A 423 0.51 -39.07 -19.49
N SER A 424 0.26 -39.48 -20.74
CA SER A 424 -0.42 -38.61 -21.73
C SER A 424 -1.85 -38.27 -21.35
N ARG A 425 -2.59 -39.21 -20.75
CA ARG A 425 -3.96 -38.99 -20.26
C ARG A 425 -3.98 -38.07 -19.05
N LEU A 426 -3.08 -38.25 -18.09
CA LEU A 426 -2.96 -37.36 -16.94
C LEU A 426 -2.55 -35.95 -17.37
N ALA A 427 -1.58 -35.84 -18.29
CA ALA A 427 -1.12 -34.57 -18.83
C ALA A 427 -2.22 -33.75 -19.52
N SER A 428 -3.27 -34.39 -20.05
CA SER A 428 -4.41 -33.65 -20.63
C SER A 428 -5.25 -32.87 -19.62
N HIS A 429 -5.11 -33.15 -18.33
CA HIS A 429 -5.79 -32.46 -17.22
C HIS A 429 -4.87 -31.45 -16.50
N TRP A 430 -3.59 -31.41 -16.86
CA TRP A 430 -2.63 -30.48 -16.27
C TRP A 430 -2.65 -29.13 -17.01
N PRO A 431 -2.19 -28.05 -16.36
CA PRO A 431 -2.02 -26.76 -17.04
C PRO A 431 -1.10 -26.87 -18.27
N ASP A 432 -1.41 -26.14 -19.33
CA ASP A 432 -0.70 -26.20 -20.64
C ASP A 432 0.81 -25.93 -20.57
N HIS A 433 1.27 -25.28 -19.51
CA HIS A 433 2.68 -24.97 -19.27
C HIS A 433 3.45 -26.11 -18.58
N VAL A 434 2.78 -27.17 -18.15
CA VAL A 434 3.40 -28.29 -17.41
C VAL A 434 3.71 -29.45 -18.35
N GLY A 435 4.99 -29.78 -18.48
CA GLY A 435 5.47 -30.99 -19.16
C GLY A 435 6.01 -32.02 -18.16
N ALA A 436 5.89 -33.32 -18.46
CA ALA A 436 6.46 -34.38 -17.63
C ALA A 436 7.20 -35.45 -18.42
N CYS A 437 8.09 -36.16 -17.73
CA CYS A 437 8.87 -37.31 -18.21
C CYS A 437 8.95 -38.36 -17.11
N LEU A 438 8.72 -39.62 -17.45
CA LEU A 438 8.87 -40.75 -16.53
C LEU A 438 10.07 -41.59 -16.96
N ILE A 439 11.01 -41.80 -16.04
CA ILE A 439 12.33 -42.39 -16.32
C ILE A 439 12.60 -43.55 -15.36
N ASP A 440 13.15 -44.65 -15.88
CA ASP A 440 13.70 -45.77 -15.11
C ASP A 440 15.17 -45.48 -14.78
N LEU A 441 15.51 -45.42 -13.48
CA LEU A 441 16.86 -45.09 -13.01
C LEU A 441 17.78 -46.31 -12.87
N GLU A 442 17.28 -47.53 -13.11
CA GLU A 442 18.10 -48.73 -12.99
C GLU A 442 19.19 -48.77 -14.07
N PRO A 443 20.43 -49.19 -13.73
CA PRO A 443 21.53 -49.21 -14.67
C PRO A 443 21.34 -50.28 -15.75
N GLY A 444 21.77 -49.97 -16.99
CA GLY A 444 21.79 -50.94 -18.09
C GLY A 444 20.43 -51.25 -18.73
N VAL A 445 19.38 -50.45 -18.45
CA VAL A 445 18.07 -50.61 -19.10
C VAL A 445 18.11 -50.18 -20.57
N ALA A 446 17.46 -50.96 -21.43
CA ALA A 446 17.38 -50.67 -22.87
C ALA A 446 16.48 -49.45 -23.19
N PHE A 447 15.48 -49.18 -22.34
CA PHE A 447 14.51 -48.11 -22.50
C PHE A 447 14.41 -47.28 -21.20
N PRO A 448 15.32 -46.32 -20.99
CA PRO A 448 15.30 -45.49 -19.78
C PRO A 448 14.09 -44.57 -19.72
N ARG A 449 13.57 -44.07 -20.86
CA ARG A 449 12.31 -43.31 -20.90
C ARG A 449 11.12 -44.27 -20.96
N LEU A 450 10.26 -44.19 -19.95
CA LEU A 450 9.02 -44.97 -19.86
C LEU A 450 7.79 -44.19 -20.35
N GLY A 451 7.82 -42.85 -20.26
CA GLY A 451 6.73 -41.99 -20.72
C GLY A 451 7.18 -40.53 -20.87
N GLY A 452 6.47 -39.78 -21.72
CA GLY A 452 6.75 -38.37 -22.01
C GLY A 452 7.27 -38.13 -23.43
N ARG A 453 7.45 -36.86 -23.82
CA ARG A 453 7.90 -36.49 -25.18
C ARG A 453 9.30 -37.05 -25.48
N PRO A 454 9.61 -37.46 -26.72
CA PRO A 454 10.95 -37.91 -27.07
C PRO A 454 12.02 -36.86 -26.73
N GLY A 455 13.11 -37.27 -26.08
CA GLY A 455 14.19 -36.38 -25.65
C GLY A 455 13.98 -35.74 -24.27
N CYS A 456 12.85 -35.98 -23.59
CA CYS A 456 12.62 -35.46 -22.24
C CYS A 456 13.57 -36.05 -21.19
N GLU A 457 14.12 -37.24 -21.44
CA GLU A 457 15.09 -37.95 -20.61
C GLU A 457 16.45 -37.24 -20.53
N ALA A 458 16.78 -36.46 -21.56
CA ALA A 458 18.00 -35.67 -21.65
C ALA A 458 17.87 -34.29 -20.98
N VAL A 459 16.68 -33.92 -20.48
CA VAL A 459 16.48 -32.69 -19.72
C VAL A 459 17.19 -32.82 -18.36
N GLN A 460 18.45 -32.39 -18.32
CA GLN A 460 19.23 -32.17 -17.12
C GLN A 460 19.31 -30.66 -16.90
N ARG A 461 18.48 -30.14 -16.01
CA ARG A 461 18.48 -28.73 -15.61
C ARG A 461 18.85 -28.66 -14.14
N GLY A 462 19.86 -27.86 -13.80
CA GLY A 462 20.23 -27.54 -12.42
C GLY A 462 19.32 -26.46 -11.83
N ASP A 463 19.52 -26.12 -10.56
CA ASP A 463 18.72 -25.10 -9.84
C ASP A 463 18.77 -23.70 -10.47
N ASP A 464 19.82 -23.41 -11.25
CA ASP A 464 20.03 -22.14 -11.97
C ASP A 464 19.47 -22.12 -13.41
N ALA A 465 18.74 -23.15 -13.84
CA ALA A 465 18.17 -23.18 -15.18
C ALA A 465 17.03 -22.16 -15.37
N THR A 466 16.89 -21.63 -16.58
CA THR A 466 15.87 -20.63 -16.96
C THR A 466 14.43 -21.14 -16.86
N LEU A 467 14.23 -22.46 -16.86
CA LEU A 467 12.95 -23.12 -16.71
C LEU A 467 13.03 -24.09 -15.54
N PRO A 468 12.11 -24.01 -14.57
CA PRO A 468 12.16 -24.86 -13.39
C PRO A 468 11.91 -26.33 -13.74
N LEU A 469 12.56 -27.22 -12.98
CA LEU A 469 12.48 -28.67 -13.10
C LEU A 469 12.31 -29.26 -11.69
N VAL A 470 11.22 -29.98 -11.45
CA VAL A 470 11.01 -30.75 -10.22
C VAL A 470 11.23 -32.23 -10.53
N LYS A 471 12.06 -32.88 -9.72
CA LYS A 471 12.33 -34.33 -9.82
C LYS A 471 11.75 -35.01 -8.59
N MET A 472 10.96 -36.06 -8.80
CA MET A 472 10.43 -36.87 -7.70
C MET A 472 10.76 -38.34 -7.91
N PRO A 473 11.44 -38.99 -6.95
CA PRO A 473 11.66 -40.42 -6.98
C PRO A 473 10.34 -41.17 -6.76
N LEU A 474 10.18 -42.30 -7.44
CA LEU A 474 9.01 -43.16 -7.36
C LEU A 474 9.45 -44.62 -7.31
N GLU A 475 9.05 -45.34 -6.26
CA GLU A 475 9.21 -46.78 -6.17
C GLU A 475 8.04 -47.51 -6.85
N PHE A 476 8.33 -48.40 -7.80
CA PHE A 476 7.30 -49.21 -8.45
C PHE A 476 7.76 -50.64 -8.70
N GLY A 477 7.12 -51.61 -8.03
CA GLY A 477 7.41 -53.05 -8.21
C GLY A 477 8.89 -53.41 -7.99
N GLY A 478 9.56 -52.77 -7.02
CA GLY A 478 10.97 -53.00 -6.72
C GLY A 478 11.96 -52.43 -7.75
N ARG A 479 11.54 -51.39 -8.48
CA ARG A 479 12.37 -50.56 -9.37
C ARG A 479 12.30 -49.09 -8.95
N HIS A 480 13.42 -48.39 -9.14
CA HIS A 480 13.55 -46.95 -8.87
C HIS A 480 13.23 -46.14 -10.14
N TRP A 481 12.10 -45.44 -10.14
CA TRP A 481 11.70 -44.51 -11.21
C TRP A 481 11.86 -43.06 -10.76
N GLU A 482 11.90 -42.14 -11.72
CA GLU A 482 11.90 -40.70 -11.48
C GLU A 482 10.87 -40.02 -12.38
N VAL A 483 10.02 -39.20 -11.78
CA VAL A 483 9.12 -38.28 -12.48
C VAL A 483 9.81 -36.94 -12.55
N ARG A 484 10.06 -36.46 -13.77
CA ARG A 484 10.58 -35.12 -14.04
C ARG A 484 9.48 -34.25 -14.58
N VAL A 485 9.10 -33.21 -13.84
CA VAL A 485 8.13 -32.21 -14.28
C VAL A 485 8.84 -30.91 -14.58
N TYR A 486 8.63 -30.34 -15.76
CA TYR A 486 9.32 -29.16 -16.27
C TYR A 486 8.35 -28.17 -16.89
N ASP A 487 8.69 -26.89 -16.78
CA ASP A 487 7.94 -25.81 -17.42
C ASP A 487 8.19 -25.81 -18.96
N LEU A 488 7.12 -25.76 -19.73
CA LEU A 488 7.11 -25.74 -21.20
C LEU A 488 7.22 -24.28 -21.69
N PRO A 489 8.29 -23.91 -22.40
CA PRO A 489 8.39 -22.58 -23.00
C PRO A 489 7.44 -22.49 -24.19
N GLY A 490 6.25 -21.93 -24.02
CA GLY A 490 5.26 -21.97 -25.11
C GLY A 490 4.11 -20.96 -25.08
N LEU A 491 3.71 -20.43 -23.93
CA LEU A 491 2.67 -19.41 -23.88
C LEU A 491 3.31 -18.07 -23.54
N VAL A 492 3.35 -17.18 -24.53
CA VAL A 492 3.65 -15.76 -24.33
C VAL A 492 2.61 -15.22 -23.35
N GLN A 493 2.92 -15.24 -22.05
CA GLN A 493 2.05 -14.65 -21.05
C GLN A 493 2.01 -13.13 -21.30
N ALA A 494 0.81 -12.55 -21.24
CA ALA A 494 0.59 -11.10 -21.33
C ALA A 494 1.55 -10.33 -20.39
N PRO A 495 1.89 -9.07 -20.68
CA PRO A 495 2.79 -8.27 -19.84
C PRO A 495 2.35 -8.33 -18.37
N GLY A 496 3.21 -8.93 -17.55
CA GLY A 496 2.98 -9.14 -16.13
C GLY A 496 2.93 -7.82 -15.36
N ARG A 497 2.60 -7.90 -14.07
CA ARG A 497 2.44 -6.73 -13.19
C ARG A 497 3.70 -5.87 -13.12
N SER A 498 4.89 -6.47 -13.22
CA SER A 498 6.17 -5.76 -13.31
C SER A 498 6.27 -4.78 -14.50
N TRP A 499 5.69 -5.12 -15.66
CA TRP A 499 5.66 -4.23 -16.83
C TRP A 499 4.76 -3.02 -16.62
N ALA A 500 3.59 -3.22 -16.00
CA ALA A 500 2.68 -2.13 -15.67
C ALA A 500 3.32 -1.17 -14.65
N PHE A 501 3.98 -1.70 -13.62
CA PHE A 501 4.70 -0.90 -12.63
C PHE A 501 5.83 -0.08 -13.27
N ALA A 502 6.65 -0.70 -14.13
CA ALA A 502 7.72 -0.03 -14.84
C ALA A 502 7.18 1.14 -15.70
N LEU A 503 6.14 0.88 -16.48
CA LEU A 503 5.56 1.88 -17.38
C LEU A 503 4.98 3.06 -16.61
N VAL A 504 4.20 2.81 -15.55
CA VAL A 504 3.61 3.87 -14.72
C VAL A 504 4.70 4.68 -14.03
N GLY A 505 5.70 4.03 -13.43
CA GLY A 505 6.80 4.71 -12.74
C GLY A 505 7.65 5.57 -13.69
N LEU A 506 7.98 5.07 -14.88
CA LEU A 506 8.74 5.80 -15.89
C LEU A 506 7.93 6.97 -16.47
N LEU A 507 6.64 6.78 -16.73
CA LEU A 507 5.77 7.85 -17.21
C LEU A 507 5.59 8.94 -16.15
N ALA A 508 5.42 8.57 -14.88
CA ALA A 508 5.41 9.51 -13.76
C ALA A 508 6.74 10.28 -13.66
N THR A 509 7.87 9.61 -13.86
CA THR A 509 9.21 10.23 -13.85
C THR A 509 9.36 11.23 -15.01
N ALA A 510 8.89 10.88 -16.20
CA ALA A 510 8.87 11.79 -17.35
C ALA A 510 7.95 13.01 -17.13
N LEU A 511 6.77 12.81 -16.52
CA LEU A 511 5.84 13.89 -16.16
C LEU A 511 6.42 14.84 -15.12
N VAL A 512 7.02 14.30 -14.06
CA VAL A 512 7.74 15.10 -13.05
C VAL A 512 8.88 15.86 -13.69
N GLY A 513 9.65 15.23 -14.59
CA GLY A 513 10.69 15.91 -15.37
C GLY A 513 10.16 17.08 -16.20
N ALA A 514 9.06 16.89 -16.91
CA ALA A 514 8.40 17.94 -17.67
C ALA A 514 7.89 19.07 -16.76
N LEU A 515 7.28 18.75 -15.62
CA LEU A 515 6.83 19.73 -14.63
C LEU A 515 7.99 20.54 -14.06
N LEU A 516 9.10 19.89 -13.68
CA LEU A 516 10.29 20.55 -13.15
C LEU A 516 10.94 21.47 -14.19
N LEU A 517 10.98 21.06 -15.47
CA LEU A 517 11.41 21.92 -16.57
C LEU A 517 10.52 23.16 -16.71
N LEU A 518 9.19 23.00 -16.64
CA LEU A 518 8.23 24.11 -16.70
C LEU A 518 8.35 25.06 -15.51
N MET A 519 8.46 24.53 -14.29
CA MET A 519 8.60 25.34 -13.08
C MET A 519 9.92 26.11 -13.10
N SER A 520 11.04 25.44 -13.40
CA SER A 520 12.34 26.11 -13.50
C SER A 520 12.36 27.16 -14.61
N GLY A 521 11.71 26.91 -15.74
CA GLY A 521 11.54 27.87 -16.83
C GLY A 521 10.73 29.10 -16.40
N ARG A 522 9.61 28.91 -15.69
CA ARG A 522 8.76 29.99 -15.19
C ARG A 522 9.48 30.87 -14.17
N THR A 523 10.20 30.28 -13.23
CA THR A 523 10.97 31.06 -12.24
C THR A 523 12.01 31.95 -12.92
N GLN A 524 12.77 31.40 -13.88
CA GLN A 524 13.75 32.18 -14.66
C GLN A 524 13.09 33.31 -15.46
N HIS A 525 11.90 33.08 -16.02
CA HIS A 525 11.17 34.10 -16.79
C HIS A 525 10.60 35.22 -15.89
N VAL A 526 10.06 34.87 -14.72
CA VAL A 526 9.54 35.83 -13.74
C VAL A 526 10.66 36.69 -13.17
N GLU A 527 11.79 36.10 -12.81
CA GLU A 527 12.97 36.86 -12.34
C GLU A 527 13.45 37.88 -13.38
N ALA A 528 13.48 37.50 -14.66
CA ALA A 528 13.83 38.41 -15.74
C ALA A 528 12.81 39.56 -15.89
N LEU A 529 11.50 39.27 -15.81
CA LEU A 529 10.44 40.26 -15.95
C LEU A 529 10.39 41.24 -14.76
N VAL A 530 10.61 40.74 -13.54
CA VAL A 530 10.66 41.57 -12.32
C VAL A 530 11.80 42.56 -12.42
N SER A 531 12.98 42.12 -12.84
CA SER A 531 14.17 42.99 -13.03
C SER A 531 13.93 44.10 -14.07
N GLU A 532 13.23 43.79 -15.16
CA GLU A 532 12.88 44.77 -16.19
C GLU A 532 11.85 45.81 -15.68
N ARG A 533 10.87 45.37 -14.88
CA ARG A 533 9.81 46.23 -14.35
C ARG A 533 10.27 47.15 -13.22
N THR A 534 11.18 46.72 -12.34
CA THR A 534 11.79 47.61 -11.34
C THR A 534 12.54 48.77 -12.00
N ALA A 535 13.30 48.50 -13.07
CA ALA A 535 14.02 49.53 -13.83
C ALA A 535 13.09 50.50 -14.60
N ALA A 536 11.83 50.11 -14.86
CA ALA A 536 10.82 50.98 -15.47
C ALA A 536 10.12 51.88 -14.42
N LEU A 537 9.76 51.32 -13.26
CA LEU A 537 9.14 52.08 -12.16
C LEU A 537 10.05 53.17 -11.59
N GLU A 538 11.35 52.90 -11.50
CA GLU A 538 12.35 53.88 -11.06
C GLU A 538 12.41 55.10 -11.98
N ARG A 539 12.14 54.93 -13.28
CA ARG A 539 12.09 56.04 -14.25
C ARG A 539 10.79 56.84 -14.18
N GLU A 540 9.68 56.23 -13.76
CA GLU A 540 8.38 56.89 -13.68
C GLU A 540 8.19 57.70 -12.38
N ILE A 541 8.76 57.22 -11.27
CA ILE A 541 8.79 57.94 -9.98
C ILE A 541 9.59 59.25 -10.09
N ALA A 542 10.63 59.28 -10.94
CA ALA A 542 11.47 60.45 -11.14
C ALA A 542 10.72 61.64 -11.81
N ASN A 543 9.70 61.38 -12.64
CA ASN A 543 9.01 62.42 -13.41
C ASN A 543 7.82 63.07 -12.67
N ARG A 544 7.14 62.34 -11.76
CA ARG A 544 5.89 62.81 -11.12
C ARG A 544 6.12 63.81 -9.98
N ALA A 545 7.33 63.84 -9.42
CA ALA A 545 7.71 64.72 -8.31
C ALA A 545 7.94 66.20 -8.70
N GLN A 546 7.98 66.50 -10.00
CA GLN A 546 8.43 67.80 -10.51
C GLN A 546 7.33 68.88 -10.59
N GLY A 547 6.03 68.56 -10.45
CA GLY A 547 4.92 69.45 -10.81
C GLY A 547 4.24 70.26 -9.69
N GLU A 548 3.96 69.69 -8.53
CA GLU A 548 3.03 70.34 -7.57
C GLU A 548 3.73 71.12 -6.45
N ARG A 549 4.82 71.79 -6.83
CA ARG A 549 5.16 73.07 -6.23
C ARG A 549 5.49 74.08 -7.36
N ALA A 550 4.61 74.83 -8.04
CA ALA A 550 3.20 75.21 -7.86
C ALA A 550 2.66 75.19 -6.41
N LEU A 551 3.43 75.39 -5.35
CA LEU A 551 4.29 76.48 -4.87
C LEU A 551 3.45 77.33 -3.93
N ASP A 552 2.44 78.01 -4.43
CA ASP A 552 1.58 78.83 -3.55
C ASP A 552 0.54 78.01 -2.80
N GLN A 553 0.05 76.93 -3.43
CA GLN A 553 -0.69 75.92 -2.69
C GLN A 553 0.21 75.23 -1.67
N SER A 554 1.51 75.07 -1.96
CA SER A 554 2.44 74.48 -1.00
C SER A 554 2.64 75.33 0.24
N GLU A 555 2.44 76.64 0.21
CA GLU A 555 2.70 77.49 1.38
C GLU A 555 1.51 77.51 2.35
N GLN A 556 0.29 77.65 1.84
CA GLN A 556 -0.94 77.49 2.64
C GLN A 556 -1.15 76.04 3.06
N ARG A 557 -0.86 75.09 2.17
CA ARG A 557 -0.85 73.66 2.49
C ARG A 557 0.30 73.34 3.45
N PHE A 558 1.47 73.99 3.37
CA PHE A 558 2.54 73.83 4.38
C PHE A 558 2.09 74.34 5.75
N ARG A 559 1.46 75.53 5.86
CA ARG A 559 1.01 76.06 7.15
C ARG A 559 -0.13 75.23 7.75
N SER A 560 -1.05 74.77 6.91
CA SER A 560 -2.12 73.83 7.30
C SER A 560 -1.57 72.46 7.67
N ILE A 561 -0.69 71.86 6.86
CA ILE A 561 -0.01 70.58 7.16
C ILE A 561 0.81 70.74 8.43
N PHE A 562 1.55 71.82 8.59
CA PHE A 562 2.38 72.04 9.75
C PHE A 562 1.53 72.01 11.02
N GLU A 563 0.46 72.81 11.12
CA GLU A 563 -0.37 72.90 12.33
C GLU A 563 -1.34 71.73 12.56
N THR A 564 -1.91 71.16 11.50
CA THR A 564 -2.95 70.11 11.60
C THR A 564 -2.40 68.69 11.42
N ALA A 565 -1.11 68.52 11.07
CA ALA A 565 -0.52 67.21 10.88
C ALA A 565 -0.68 66.34 12.14
N PRO A 566 -1.13 65.08 12.00
CA PRO A 566 -1.15 64.11 13.08
C PRO A 566 0.25 63.53 13.38
N ILE A 567 1.32 64.25 13.04
CA ILE A 567 2.73 63.91 13.32
C ILE A 567 3.47 65.16 13.80
N GLY A 568 4.46 64.97 14.65
CA GLY A 568 5.28 66.06 15.18
C GLY A 568 6.27 66.57 14.14
N ILE A 569 6.34 67.88 13.93
CA ILE A 569 7.32 68.53 13.05
C ILE A 569 8.02 69.60 13.87
N ALA A 570 9.34 69.58 13.86
CA ALA A 570 10.17 70.46 14.64
C ALA A 570 11.39 70.95 13.84
N PHE A 571 11.50 72.25 13.61
CA PHE A 571 12.72 72.88 13.10
C PHE A 571 13.60 73.29 14.26
N THR A 572 14.91 73.07 14.16
CA THR A 572 15.88 73.46 15.17
C THR A 572 17.03 74.25 14.55
N ASP A 573 17.82 74.92 15.38
CA ASP A 573 19.13 75.42 14.99
C ASP A 573 20.16 74.28 14.86
N LEU A 574 21.39 74.64 14.52
CA LEU A 574 22.53 73.74 14.30
C LEU A 574 23.02 73.02 15.56
N ASN A 575 22.69 73.54 16.73
CA ASN A 575 22.99 72.94 18.03
C ASN A 575 21.83 72.10 18.54
N GLY A 576 20.75 71.97 17.76
CA GLY A 576 19.55 71.21 18.10
C GLY A 576 18.48 71.99 18.86
N GLY A 577 18.58 73.31 18.99
CA GLY A 577 17.59 74.17 19.69
C GLY A 577 16.32 74.38 18.87
N PHE A 578 15.13 74.03 19.38
CA PHE A 578 13.85 74.18 18.66
C PHE A 578 13.56 75.64 18.31
N GLN A 579 13.21 75.91 17.05
CA GLN A 579 12.87 77.21 16.49
C GLN A 579 11.40 77.30 16.05
N GLU A 580 10.87 76.23 15.47
CA GLU A 580 9.46 76.11 15.11
C GLU A 580 9.01 74.69 15.43
N VAL A 581 7.88 74.54 16.09
CA VAL A 581 7.28 73.24 16.40
C VAL A 581 5.80 73.32 16.12
N ASN A 582 5.21 72.24 15.63
CA ASN A 582 3.78 72.18 15.43
C ASN A 582 3.02 71.70 16.67
N ALA A 583 1.70 71.92 16.69
CA ALA A 583 0.82 71.51 17.77
C ALA A 583 0.94 70.01 18.12
N HIS A 584 1.14 69.14 17.13
CA HIS A 584 1.25 67.70 17.37
C HIS A 584 2.57 67.31 18.05
N PHE A 585 3.70 67.94 17.69
CA PHE A 585 4.96 67.72 18.41
C PHE A 585 4.83 68.16 19.87
N CYS A 586 4.17 69.30 20.11
CA CYS A 586 3.86 69.79 21.45
C CYS A 586 3.07 68.78 22.28
N ASN A 587 2.06 68.14 21.69
CA ASN A 587 1.26 67.10 22.35
C ASN A 587 2.09 65.82 22.61
N LEU A 588 2.88 65.38 21.64
CA LEU A 588 3.73 64.19 21.70
C LEU A 588 4.73 64.28 22.86
N VAL A 589 5.38 65.43 23.03
CA VAL A 589 6.33 65.67 24.12
C VAL A 589 5.72 66.33 25.36
N GLY A 590 4.41 66.60 25.36
CA GLY A 590 3.65 67.13 26.52
C GLY A 590 3.94 68.56 26.92
N ARG A 591 4.38 69.42 26.01
CA ARG A 591 4.82 70.80 26.30
C ARG A 591 4.32 71.78 25.24
N PRO A 592 3.84 72.97 25.62
CA PRO A 592 3.39 73.97 24.65
C PRO A 592 4.57 74.54 23.85
N ALA A 593 4.29 75.10 22.67
CA ALA A 593 5.30 75.57 21.73
C ALA A 593 6.23 76.62 22.37
N GLU A 594 5.67 77.56 23.14
CA GLU A 594 6.43 78.60 23.84
C GLU A 594 7.42 78.03 24.86
N ALA A 595 7.13 76.86 25.41
CA ALA A 595 8.00 76.17 26.36
C ALA A 595 9.07 75.29 25.68
N LEU A 596 8.92 75.00 24.39
CA LEU A 596 9.83 74.18 23.59
C LEU A 596 10.83 75.02 22.79
N ILE A 597 10.41 76.17 22.25
CA ILE A 597 11.30 77.08 21.50
C ILE A 597 12.49 77.51 22.40
N GLY A 598 13.71 77.35 21.90
CA GLY A 598 14.95 77.63 22.63
C GLY A 598 15.49 76.47 23.50
N ARG A 599 14.74 75.37 23.68
CA ARG A 599 15.26 74.12 24.29
C ARG A 599 15.91 73.23 23.24
N ARG A 600 16.85 72.36 23.62
CA ARG A 600 17.52 71.46 22.68
C ARG A 600 16.77 70.14 22.54
N SER A 601 16.78 69.59 21.33
CA SER A 601 16.12 68.33 20.96
C SER A 601 16.58 67.13 21.79
N ILE A 602 17.80 67.19 22.34
CA ILE A 602 18.31 66.15 23.22
C ILE A 602 17.69 66.16 24.62
N ASP A 603 17.17 67.31 25.06
CA ASP A 603 16.60 67.50 26.39
C ASP A 603 15.25 66.77 26.53
N VAL A 604 14.61 66.45 25.40
CA VAL A 604 13.38 65.64 25.30
C VAL A 604 13.62 64.22 24.78
N THR A 605 14.85 63.87 24.39
CA THR A 605 15.22 62.52 23.89
C THR A 605 15.67 61.62 25.06
N HIS A 606 15.37 60.33 25.01
CA HIS A 606 15.77 59.32 26.00
C HIS A 606 17.28 59.14 26.05
N GLU A 607 17.82 58.95 27.25
CA GLU A 607 19.27 58.99 27.52
C GLU A 607 20.12 58.04 26.66
N ASP A 608 19.69 56.81 26.44
CA ASP A 608 20.38 55.82 25.57
C ASP A 608 20.52 56.28 24.12
N ASP A 609 19.53 57.01 23.61
CA ASP A 609 19.48 57.44 22.21
C ASP A 609 20.24 58.77 22.02
N ARG A 610 20.47 59.54 23.10
CA ARG A 610 21.16 60.85 23.09
C ARG A 610 22.56 60.79 22.52
N ARG A 611 23.37 59.82 22.96
CA ARG A 611 24.78 59.70 22.52
C ARG A 611 24.86 59.50 21.02
N GLU A 612 23.98 58.65 20.50
CA GLU A 612 23.94 58.42 19.08
C GLU A 612 23.29 59.56 18.32
N ASP A 613 22.30 60.25 18.87
CA ASP A 613 21.72 61.45 18.27
C ASP A 613 22.72 62.63 18.24
N ILE A 614 23.52 62.84 19.28
CA ILE A 614 24.62 63.83 19.26
C ILE A 614 25.69 63.40 18.25
N ARG A 615 26.03 62.11 18.21
CA ARG A 615 27.04 61.59 17.27
C ARG A 615 26.54 61.79 15.85
N MET A 616 25.36 61.29 15.52
CA MET A 616 24.71 61.47 14.22
C MET A 616 24.50 62.96 13.92
N GLY A 617 24.12 63.77 14.90
CA GLY A 617 23.97 65.22 14.78
C GLY A 617 25.29 65.96 14.51
N ARG A 618 26.38 65.66 15.23
CA ARG A 618 27.72 66.23 14.97
C ARG A 618 28.27 65.79 13.62
N ARG A 619 28.06 64.51 13.29
CA ARG A 619 28.38 63.97 11.97
C ARG A 619 27.56 64.70 10.92
N LEU A 620 26.28 64.96 11.18
CA LEU A 620 25.38 65.70 10.28
C LEU A 620 25.83 67.14 10.08
N MET A 621 26.22 67.80 11.17
CA MET A 621 26.70 69.18 11.23
C MET A 621 28.05 69.38 10.54
N ARG A 622 28.96 68.43 10.69
CA ARG A 622 30.21 68.34 9.92
C ARG A 622 29.96 67.91 8.46
N GLY A 623 28.72 67.59 8.11
CA GLY A 623 28.31 67.12 6.79
C GLY A 623 28.63 65.65 6.51
N GLU A 624 29.16 64.94 7.49
CA GLU A 624 29.51 63.54 7.39
C GLU A 624 28.29 62.64 7.18
N ILE A 625 27.13 63.01 7.73
CA ILE A 625 25.86 62.37 7.36
C ILE A 625 24.85 63.44 6.89
N PRO A 626 23.89 63.14 6.00
CA PRO A 626 23.03 64.17 5.37
C PRO A 626 21.68 64.38 6.07
N PHE A 627 21.19 63.32 6.68
CA PHE A 627 20.08 63.25 7.60
C PHE A 627 20.25 61.91 8.32
N TYR A 628 19.57 61.72 9.43
CA TYR A 628 19.50 60.43 10.08
C TYR A 628 18.04 60.10 10.35
N ARG A 629 17.65 58.89 9.99
CA ARG A 629 16.40 58.29 10.44
C ARG A 629 16.74 57.33 11.56
N ARG A 630 16.02 57.46 12.66
CA ARG A 630 16.14 56.56 13.79
C ARG A 630 14.77 56.30 14.38
N LEU A 631 14.62 55.09 14.87
CA LEU A 631 13.69 54.84 15.95
C LEU A 631 14.41 55.32 17.20
N LYS A 632 13.84 56.29 17.88
CA LYS A 632 14.36 56.76 19.16
C LYS A 632 13.21 57.02 20.10
N ARG A 633 13.55 57.11 21.38
CA ARG A 633 12.57 57.32 22.44
C ARG A 633 12.58 58.78 22.86
N TYR A 634 11.41 59.40 22.99
CA TYR A 634 11.22 60.69 23.68
C TYR A 634 10.72 60.44 25.11
N VAL A 635 10.97 61.40 26.00
CA VAL A 635 10.51 61.37 27.39
C VAL A 635 9.51 62.50 27.62
N HIS A 636 8.30 62.14 28.02
CA HIS A 636 7.22 63.07 28.33
C HIS A 636 7.34 63.60 29.78
N PRO A 637 6.77 64.77 30.15
CA PRO A 637 6.87 65.35 31.50
C PRO A 637 6.33 64.50 32.66
N ASP A 638 5.40 63.59 32.38
CA ASP A 638 4.83 62.63 33.35
C ASP A 638 5.66 61.35 33.48
N GLY A 639 6.80 61.26 32.76
CA GLY A 639 7.72 60.14 32.81
C GLY A 639 7.46 59.02 31.79
N ARG A 640 6.40 59.08 30.97
CA ARG A 640 6.16 58.06 29.93
C ARG A 640 7.18 58.17 28.78
N ILE A 641 7.55 57.02 28.22
CA ILE A 641 8.43 56.93 27.05
C ILE A 641 7.57 56.86 25.79
N VAL A 642 7.81 57.76 24.85
CA VAL A 642 7.15 57.80 23.54
C VAL A 642 8.11 57.25 22.50
N HIS A 643 7.74 56.14 21.86
CA HIS A 643 8.51 55.56 20.77
C HIS A 643 8.21 56.35 19.51
N ALA A 644 9.23 57.01 18.98
CA ALA A 644 9.08 57.84 17.82
C ALA A 644 9.98 57.39 16.69
N ARG A 645 9.41 57.39 15.49
CA ARG A 645 10.20 57.38 14.28
C ARG A 645 10.60 58.81 13.97
N VAL A 646 11.89 59.08 14.08
CA VAL A 646 12.44 60.41 13.87
C VAL A 646 13.33 60.43 12.67
N LEU A 647 13.06 61.38 11.79
CA LEU A 647 13.96 61.72 10.71
C LEU A 647 14.45 63.15 10.93
N VAL A 648 15.75 63.30 11.18
CA VAL A 648 16.39 64.61 11.34
C VAL A 648 17.29 64.88 10.15
N SER A 649 17.07 65.99 9.46
CA SER A 649 17.90 66.42 8.34
C SER A 649 18.44 67.83 8.56
N LEU A 650 19.62 68.13 8.03
CA LEU A 650 20.19 69.49 8.06
C LEU A 650 19.77 70.25 6.81
N LEU A 651 18.93 71.25 7.00
CA LEU A 651 18.60 72.27 6.02
C LEU A 651 19.75 73.28 5.95
N ARG A 652 20.31 73.44 4.77
CA ARG A 652 21.35 74.44 4.46
C ARG A 652 20.71 75.56 3.65
N GLY A 653 21.20 76.79 3.82
CA GLY A 653 20.68 77.95 3.10
C GLY A 653 21.09 77.93 1.63
N SER A 654 20.58 78.87 0.83
CA SER A 654 21.00 79.03 -0.57
C SER A 654 22.48 79.43 -0.74
N ASP A 655 23.18 79.76 0.35
CA ASP A 655 24.61 80.09 0.45
C ASP A 655 25.53 78.91 0.85
N GLY A 656 24.97 77.72 1.09
CA GLY A 656 25.72 76.50 1.44
C GLY A 656 26.12 76.38 2.91
N ARG A 657 25.84 77.40 3.74
CA ARG A 657 26.07 77.31 5.19
C ARG A 657 24.95 76.51 5.86
N PRO A 658 25.25 75.67 6.88
CA PRO A 658 24.23 75.04 7.71
C PRO A 658 23.22 76.10 8.21
N HIS A 659 21.92 75.92 7.96
CA HIS A 659 20.87 76.90 8.29
C HIS A 659 20.00 76.45 9.46
N ARG A 660 19.36 75.27 9.38
CA ARG A 660 18.46 74.70 10.41
C ARG A 660 18.45 73.18 10.33
N LEU A 661 18.16 72.45 11.41
CA LEU A 661 17.79 71.04 11.32
C LEU A 661 16.26 70.93 11.27
N VAL A 662 15.70 69.94 10.58
CA VAL A 662 14.27 69.60 10.66
C VAL A 662 14.11 68.17 11.12
N GLY A 663 13.33 67.99 12.18
CA GLY A 663 12.90 66.71 12.73
C GLY A 663 11.44 66.46 12.41
N VAL A 664 11.15 65.36 11.72
CA VAL A 664 9.80 64.80 11.61
C VAL A 664 9.69 63.62 12.57
N VAL A 665 8.65 63.64 13.40
CA VAL A 665 8.49 62.81 14.59
C VAL A 665 7.11 62.17 14.55
N GLU A 666 7.06 60.91 14.18
CA GLU A 666 5.83 60.11 14.21
C GLU A 666 5.78 59.35 15.54
N ASP A 667 4.73 59.56 16.34
CA ASP A 667 4.44 58.68 17.47
C ASP A 667 3.99 57.32 16.92
N ILE A 668 4.86 56.33 17.07
CA ILE A 668 4.59 54.96 16.65
C ILE A 668 4.38 54.07 17.88
N THR A 669 4.13 54.64 19.06
CA THR A 669 3.97 53.86 20.29
C THR A 669 2.78 52.92 20.17
N ASP A 670 1.62 53.44 19.77
CA ASP A 670 0.42 52.63 19.55
C ASP A 670 0.54 51.78 18.30
N GLN A 671 1.16 52.28 17.22
CA GLN A 671 1.32 51.53 15.98
C GLN A 671 2.26 50.32 16.15
N LEU A 672 3.40 50.48 16.84
CA LEU A 672 4.28 49.36 17.15
C LEU A 672 3.59 48.37 18.09
N ARG A 673 2.85 48.87 19.09
CA ARG A 673 2.13 48.02 20.03
C ARG A 673 1.01 47.23 19.35
N ILE A 674 0.23 47.86 18.47
CA ILE A 674 -0.85 47.23 17.72
C ILE A 674 -0.29 46.28 16.66
N GLU A 675 0.70 46.68 15.86
CA GLU A 675 1.31 45.79 14.86
C GLU A 675 2.01 44.59 15.49
N GLU A 676 2.64 44.75 16.65
CA GLU A 676 3.27 43.65 17.39
C GLU A 676 2.21 42.72 17.99
N LEU A 677 1.14 43.28 18.57
CA LEU A 677 0.02 42.50 19.10
C LEU A 677 -0.76 41.78 17.99
N ASP A 678 -1.04 42.43 16.86
CA ASP A 678 -1.79 41.87 15.74
C ASP A 678 -0.96 40.79 15.02
N ARG A 679 0.33 41.02 14.74
CA ARG A 679 1.17 39.97 14.15
C ARG A 679 1.39 38.80 15.11
N ALA A 680 1.55 39.05 16.40
CA ALA A 680 1.66 37.98 17.39
C ALA A 680 0.34 37.21 17.51
N ARG A 681 -0.79 37.91 17.45
CA ARG A 681 -2.13 37.32 17.49
C ARG A 681 -2.46 36.53 16.24
N GLU A 682 -2.25 37.08 15.04
CA GLU A 682 -2.47 36.39 13.76
C GLU A 682 -1.58 35.16 13.62
N ALA A 683 -0.29 35.26 13.99
CA ALA A 683 0.61 34.11 13.98
C ALA A 683 0.20 33.04 15.00
N ALA A 684 -0.25 33.44 16.19
CA ALA A 684 -0.74 32.52 17.21
C ALA A 684 -2.08 31.87 16.81
N GLU A 685 -3.01 32.63 16.24
CA GLU A 685 -4.31 32.15 15.77
C GLU A 685 -4.14 31.21 14.58
N ALA A 686 -3.31 31.55 13.59
CA ALA A 686 -3.00 30.68 12.46
C ALA A 686 -2.30 29.39 12.89
N ALA A 687 -1.34 29.47 13.83
CA ALA A 687 -0.69 28.29 14.38
C ALA A 687 -1.66 27.40 15.18
N ASN A 688 -2.56 28.00 15.95
CA ASN A 688 -3.54 27.27 16.75
C ASN A 688 -4.62 26.62 15.86
N GLN A 689 -5.09 27.31 14.82
CA GLN A 689 -6.00 26.75 13.82
C GLN A 689 -5.36 25.57 13.06
N ALA A 690 -4.10 25.72 12.62
CA ALA A 690 -3.35 24.63 11.98
C ALA A 690 -3.14 23.44 12.93
N LYS A 691 -2.83 23.69 14.22
CA LYS A 691 -2.73 22.65 15.25
C LYS A 691 -4.04 21.87 15.40
N ASN A 692 -5.16 22.57 15.48
CA ASN A 692 -6.49 21.96 15.65
C ASN A 692 -6.92 21.16 14.42
N GLU A 693 -6.70 21.70 13.21
CA GLU A 693 -7.00 21.01 11.96
C GLU A 693 -6.15 19.74 11.80
N PHE A 694 -4.86 19.82 12.13
CA PHE A 694 -3.97 18.67 12.14
C PHE A 694 -4.43 17.59 13.11
N LEU A 695 -4.77 17.96 14.35
CA LEU A 695 -5.24 17.01 15.36
C LEU A 695 -6.57 16.36 14.97
N SER A 696 -7.52 17.13 14.41
CA SER A 696 -8.79 16.59 13.93
C SER A 696 -8.60 15.59 12.78
N ARG A 697 -7.76 15.91 11.80
CA ARG A 697 -7.45 14.98 10.68
C ARG A 697 -6.74 13.73 11.18
N MET A 698 -5.73 13.89 12.05
CA MET A 698 -5.01 12.75 12.64
C MET A 698 -5.93 11.84 13.45
N SER A 699 -6.93 12.39 14.15
CA SER A 699 -7.94 11.57 14.83
C SER A 699 -8.69 10.66 13.87
N HIS A 700 -9.17 11.21 12.75
CA HIS A 700 -9.91 10.44 11.74
C HIS A 700 -9.03 9.35 11.10
N GLU A 701 -7.78 9.68 10.77
CA GLU A 701 -6.80 8.74 10.22
C GLU A 701 -6.40 7.63 11.20
N LEU A 702 -6.42 7.89 12.51
CA LEU A 702 -6.11 6.88 13.54
C LEU A 702 -7.33 6.04 13.95
N ARG A 703 -8.54 6.60 13.91
CA ARG A 703 -9.78 5.86 14.23
C ARG A 703 -10.04 4.74 13.23
N THR A 704 -9.87 5.01 11.94
CA THR A 704 -10.15 4.03 10.86
C THR A 704 -9.40 2.70 11.04
N PRO A 705 -8.06 2.66 11.19
CA PRO A 705 -7.36 1.41 11.46
C PRO A 705 -7.71 0.81 12.82
N MET A 706 -8.04 1.61 13.85
CA MET A 706 -8.48 1.07 15.15
C MET A 706 -9.81 0.35 15.09
N ASN A 707 -10.74 0.82 14.26
CA ASN A 707 -12.02 0.12 14.05
C ASN A 707 -11.79 -1.28 13.49
N ALA A 708 -10.85 -1.43 12.55
CA ALA A 708 -10.51 -2.73 12.00
C ALA A 708 -9.85 -3.64 13.04
N ILE A 709 -8.86 -3.13 13.79
CA ILE A 709 -8.17 -3.92 14.82
C ILE A 709 -9.15 -4.38 15.91
N LEU A 710 -9.98 -3.47 16.42
CA LEU A 710 -10.97 -3.79 17.44
C LEU A 710 -12.07 -4.70 16.88
N GLY A 711 -12.58 -4.43 15.69
CA GLY A 711 -13.60 -5.24 15.02
C GLY A 711 -13.17 -6.69 14.84
N PHE A 712 -12.00 -6.94 14.23
CA PHE A 712 -11.50 -8.32 14.08
C PHE A 712 -11.18 -8.98 15.42
N THR A 713 -10.66 -8.23 16.40
CA THR A 713 -10.38 -8.80 17.73
C THR A 713 -11.67 -9.22 18.44
N GLN A 714 -12.75 -8.44 18.31
CA GLN A 714 -14.07 -8.77 18.85
C GLN A 714 -14.69 -9.96 18.10
N LEU A 715 -14.61 -10.00 16.77
CA LEU A 715 -15.09 -11.12 15.96
C LEU A 715 -14.42 -12.43 16.36
N MET A 716 -13.08 -12.43 16.51
CA MET A 716 -12.35 -13.61 16.97
C MET A 716 -12.78 -14.04 18.37
N GLN A 717 -13.15 -13.11 19.25
CA GLN A 717 -13.63 -13.44 20.61
C GLN A 717 -15.05 -14.00 20.62
N MET A 718 -15.88 -13.58 19.67
CA MET A 718 -17.31 -13.94 19.57
C MET A 718 -17.56 -15.18 18.70
N ASP A 719 -16.61 -15.59 17.85
CA ASP A 719 -16.73 -16.76 16.98
C ASP A 719 -16.98 -18.04 17.78
N ALA A 720 -18.22 -18.52 17.69
CA ALA A 720 -18.67 -19.74 18.36
C ALA A 720 -18.28 -21.02 17.59
N SER A 721 -17.96 -20.91 16.30
CA SER A 721 -17.57 -22.03 15.44
C SER A 721 -16.11 -22.44 15.64
N GLU A 722 -15.23 -21.46 15.86
CA GLU A 722 -13.82 -21.65 16.20
C GLU A 722 -13.44 -20.88 17.48
N PRO A 723 -13.85 -21.36 18.67
CA PRO A 723 -13.61 -20.63 19.92
C PRO A 723 -12.12 -20.55 20.25
N LEU A 724 -11.64 -19.32 20.54
CA LEU A 724 -10.24 -19.09 20.93
C LEU A 724 -9.84 -19.93 22.15
N SER A 725 -8.64 -20.51 22.09
CA SER A 725 -8.02 -21.13 23.27
C SER A 725 -7.85 -20.11 24.41
N PRO A 726 -7.77 -20.53 25.68
CA PRO A 726 -7.64 -19.61 26.82
C PRO A 726 -6.47 -18.61 26.69
N ALA A 727 -5.34 -19.06 26.13
CA ALA A 727 -4.18 -18.21 25.89
C ALA A 727 -4.41 -17.21 24.74
N GLN A 728 -5.09 -17.60 23.67
CA GLN A 728 -5.45 -16.69 22.57
C GLN A 728 -6.52 -15.68 23.00
N ARG A 729 -7.51 -16.11 23.80
CA ARG A 729 -8.55 -15.23 24.36
C ARG A 729 -7.94 -14.14 25.24
N SER A 730 -6.99 -14.49 26.11
CA SER A 730 -6.27 -13.51 26.93
C SER A 730 -5.47 -12.51 26.08
N ARG A 731 -4.78 -12.96 25.02
CA ARG A 731 -4.07 -12.05 24.09
C ARG A 731 -5.03 -11.15 23.32
N ALA A 732 -6.14 -11.69 22.83
CA ALA A 732 -7.17 -10.92 22.15
C ALA A 732 -7.77 -9.86 23.10
N GLN A 733 -8.01 -10.20 24.38
CA GLN A 733 -8.47 -9.24 25.38
C GLN A 733 -7.45 -8.13 25.62
N GLN A 734 -6.16 -8.45 25.67
CA GLN A 734 -5.09 -7.44 25.78
C GLN A 734 -5.03 -6.52 24.55
N ILE A 735 -5.17 -7.07 23.34
CA ILE A 735 -5.21 -6.29 22.10
C ILE A 735 -6.41 -5.34 22.11
N SER A 736 -7.59 -5.84 22.46
CA SER A 736 -8.79 -5.02 22.56
C SER A 736 -8.64 -3.92 23.61
N GLN A 737 -8.12 -4.25 24.79
CA GLN A 737 -7.92 -3.29 25.87
C GLN A 737 -6.90 -2.20 25.50
N ALA A 738 -5.81 -2.57 24.82
CA ALA A 738 -4.83 -1.61 24.33
C ALA A 738 -5.40 -0.70 23.22
N GLY A 739 -6.20 -1.25 22.31
CA GLY A 739 -6.87 -0.48 21.26
C GLY A 739 -7.88 0.54 21.82
N TRP A 740 -8.74 0.12 22.75
CA TRP A 740 -9.67 1.01 23.44
C TRP A 740 -8.94 2.09 24.25
N HIS A 741 -7.87 1.72 24.96
CA HIS A 741 -7.07 2.69 25.70
C HIS A 741 -6.45 3.75 24.78
N LEU A 742 -5.88 3.34 23.64
CA LEU A 742 -5.31 4.28 22.66
C LEU A 742 -6.35 5.28 22.14
N LEU A 743 -7.57 4.82 21.87
CA LEU A 743 -8.68 5.67 21.43
C LEU A 743 -9.10 6.67 22.51
N GLU A 744 -9.16 6.22 23.77
CA GLU A 744 -9.40 7.11 24.93
C GLU A 744 -8.33 8.20 25.00
N MET A 745 -7.05 7.85 24.84
CA MET A 745 -5.96 8.86 24.85
C MET A 745 -6.08 9.87 23.71
N ILE A 746 -6.44 9.41 22.51
CA ILE A 746 -6.65 10.27 21.35
C ILE A 746 -7.83 11.21 21.61
N ASN A 747 -8.95 10.68 22.12
CA ASN A 747 -10.14 11.46 22.42
C ASN A 747 -9.88 12.51 23.52
N ASP A 748 -9.20 12.14 24.60
CA ASP A 748 -8.79 13.06 25.67
C ASP A 748 -7.93 14.22 25.12
N THR A 749 -6.98 13.90 24.24
CA THR A 749 -6.09 14.90 23.63
C THR A 749 -6.88 15.87 22.74
N LEU A 750 -7.88 15.36 22.02
CA LEU A 750 -8.75 16.19 21.18
C LEU A 750 -9.71 17.05 21.99
N ASP A 751 -10.31 16.49 23.03
CA ASP A 751 -11.19 17.24 23.94
C ASP A 751 -10.40 18.37 24.61
N LEU A 752 -9.18 18.12 25.08
CA LEU A 752 -8.30 19.17 25.59
C LEU A 752 -8.01 20.26 24.54
N SER A 753 -7.67 19.87 23.30
CA SER A 753 -7.41 20.84 22.22
C SER A 753 -8.64 21.67 21.84
N ARG A 754 -9.84 21.06 21.83
CA ARG A 754 -11.11 21.74 21.54
C ARG A 754 -11.50 22.73 22.62
N ILE A 755 -11.23 22.39 23.88
CA ILE A 755 -11.40 23.26 25.04
C ILE A 755 -10.43 24.45 24.96
N GLU A 756 -9.14 24.21 24.71
CA GLU A 756 -8.13 25.29 24.53
C GLU A 756 -8.48 26.24 23.37
N ALA A 757 -9.11 25.71 22.32
CA ALA A 757 -9.54 26.47 21.16
C ALA A 757 -10.89 27.20 21.34
N GLY A 758 -11.59 27.01 22.47
CA GLY A 758 -12.92 27.58 22.71
C GLY A 758 -14.03 27.05 21.77
N SER A 759 -13.78 25.93 21.09
CA SER A 759 -14.68 25.34 20.08
C SER A 759 -15.73 24.38 20.67
N LEU A 760 -15.54 23.95 21.92
CA LEU A 760 -16.45 23.04 22.61
C LEU A 760 -17.70 23.79 23.07
N ARG A 761 -18.87 23.43 22.52
CA ARG A 761 -20.17 23.95 22.94
C ARG A 761 -20.74 23.08 24.07
N LEU A 762 -21.28 23.71 25.10
CA LEU A 762 -21.97 23.04 26.21
C LEU A 762 -23.47 23.33 26.13
N GLU A 763 -24.30 22.35 26.47
CA GLU A 763 -25.75 22.49 26.57
C GLU A 763 -26.17 22.42 28.04
N PRO A 764 -26.03 23.52 28.81
CA PRO A 764 -26.40 23.52 30.21
C PRO A 764 -27.92 23.38 30.37
N VAL A 765 -28.36 22.29 30.99
CA VAL A 765 -29.76 22.03 31.35
C VAL A 765 -29.87 21.81 32.86
N VAL A 766 -31.09 21.81 33.37
CA VAL A 766 -31.35 21.44 34.77
C VAL A 766 -31.28 19.92 34.91
N LEU A 767 -30.45 19.45 35.82
CA LEU A 767 -30.11 18.05 36.02
C LEU A 767 -30.45 17.60 37.44
N GLU A 768 -30.90 16.35 37.56
CA GLU A 768 -31.00 15.63 38.84
C GLU A 768 -29.69 14.87 39.08
N LEU A 769 -29.07 15.06 40.24
CA LEU A 769 -27.82 14.42 40.62
C LEU A 769 -27.93 12.89 40.81
N PRO A 770 -28.98 12.33 41.46
CA PRO A 770 -29.03 10.89 41.73
C PRO A 770 -28.93 9.99 40.48
N PRO A 771 -29.64 10.26 39.35
CA PRO A 771 -29.49 9.47 38.12
C PRO A 771 -28.08 9.55 37.51
N LEU A 772 -27.45 10.74 37.54
CA LEU A 772 -26.10 10.94 37.01
C LEU A 772 -25.06 10.20 37.86
N LEU A 773 -25.21 10.24 39.19
CA LEU A 773 -24.34 9.53 40.10
C LEU A 773 -24.51 8.01 39.97
N ALA A 774 -25.75 7.52 39.83
CA ALA A 774 -26.03 6.11 39.59
C ALA A 774 -25.36 5.60 38.31
N ARG A 775 -25.42 6.36 37.21
CA ARG A 775 -24.73 6.04 35.94
C ARG A 775 -23.22 5.98 36.12
N ALA A 776 -22.63 6.96 36.81
CA ALA A 776 -21.19 6.99 37.03
C ALA A 776 -20.72 5.85 37.96
N LEU A 777 -21.52 5.49 38.97
CA LEU A 777 -21.24 4.39 39.89
C LEU A 777 -21.31 3.03 39.23
N ALA A 778 -22.29 2.79 38.34
CA ALA A 778 -22.43 1.54 37.61
C ALA A 778 -21.15 1.18 36.83
N LEU A 779 -20.43 2.18 36.30
CA LEU A 779 -19.20 1.99 35.55
C LEU A 779 -17.99 1.57 36.41
N VAL A 780 -17.98 1.93 37.71
CA VAL A 780 -16.85 1.65 38.61
C VAL A 780 -17.14 0.53 39.62
N GLN A 781 -18.39 0.08 39.72
CA GLN A 781 -18.86 -0.83 40.76
C GLN A 781 -18.12 -2.18 40.73
N ASN A 782 -17.93 -2.78 39.56
CA ASN A 782 -17.22 -4.06 39.44
C ASN A 782 -15.75 -3.95 39.87
N HIS A 783 -15.05 -2.90 39.41
CA HIS A 783 -13.66 -2.63 39.81
C HIS A 783 -13.50 -2.34 41.30
N ALA A 784 -14.49 -1.69 41.92
CA ALA A 784 -14.53 -1.46 43.35
C ALA A 784 -14.77 -2.77 44.13
N ALA A 785 -15.67 -3.63 43.64
CA ALA A 785 -15.98 -4.93 44.24
C ALA A 785 -14.79 -5.89 44.18
N GLU A 786 -14.09 -5.98 43.04
CA GLU A 786 -12.86 -6.77 42.87
C GLU A 786 -11.76 -6.40 43.88
N ARG A 787 -11.71 -5.13 44.29
CA ARG A 787 -10.74 -4.60 45.26
C ARG A 787 -11.28 -4.56 46.70
N GLY A 788 -12.52 -5.00 46.92
CA GLY A 788 -13.19 -5.00 48.22
C GLY A 788 -13.42 -3.61 48.81
N LEU A 789 -13.67 -2.59 47.98
CA LEU A 789 -13.86 -1.22 48.44
C LEU A 789 -15.30 -0.96 48.92
N ALA A 790 -15.45 -0.25 50.04
CA ALA A 790 -16.75 0.20 50.52
C ALA A 790 -17.11 1.57 49.92
N ILE A 791 -18.21 1.66 49.16
CA ILE A 791 -18.71 2.92 48.60
C ILE A 791 -19.89 3.42 49.44
N SER A 792 -19.84 4.67 49.89
CA SER A 792 -20.92 5.32 50.64
C SER A 792 -21.35 6.63 49.99
N GLN A 793 -22.64 6.97 50.11
CA GLN A 793 -23.24 8.16 49.49
C GLN A 793 -24.05 8.93 50.52
N ARG A 794 -23.89 10.26 50.57
CA ARG A 794 -24.70 11.18 51.37
C ARG A 794 -25.05 12.39 50.54
N LEU A 795 -26.33 12.55 50.19
CA LEU A 795 -26.80 13.65 49.33
C LEU A 795 -27.79 14.51 50.10
N ASP A 796 -27.50 15.78 50.27
CA ASP A 796 -28.40 16.73 50.92
C ASP A 796 -29.58 17.08 50.00
N PRO A 797 -30.80 17.28 50.53
CA PRO A 797 -31.97 17.64 49.72
C PRO A 797 -31.79 18.92 48.88
N GLY A 798 -30.99 19.87 49.36
CA GLY A 798 -30.65 21.11 48.64
C GLY A 798 -29.62 20.94 47.52
N ALA A 799 -28.99 19.77 47.41
CA ALA A 799 -27.92 19.45 46.46
C ALA A 799 -28.36 18.49 45.33
N LEU A 800 -29.66 18.20 45.23
CA LEU A 800 -30.19 17.24 44.27
C LEU A 800 -30.28 17.77 42.85
N ARG A 801 -30.40 19.11 42.68
CA ARG A 801 -30.60 19.75 41.39
C ARG A 801 -29.49 20.74 41.05
N LEU A 802 -28.87 20.54 39.90
CA LEU A 802 -27.76 21.36 39.41
C LEU A 802 -27.98 21.77 37.96
N VAL A 803 -27.27 22.79 37.50
CA VAL A 803 -27.24 23.20 36.10
C VAL A 803 -25.93 22.73 35.49
N GLY A 804 -26.00 22.03 34.36
CA GLY A 804 -24.84 21.53 33.65
C GLY A 804 -25.22 20.74 32.41
N ASP A 805 -24.21 20.30 31.65
CA ASP A 805 -24.40 19.38 30.54
C ASP A 805 -24.40 17.94 31.06
N PRO A 806 -25.43 17.12 30.80
CA PRO A 806 -25.59 15.78 31.39
C PRO A 806 -24.41 14.87 31.07
N THR A 807 -23.93 14.90 29.83
CA THR A 807 -22.84 14.06 29.35
C THR A 807 -21.54 14.46 30.03
N ARG A 808 -21.27 15.77 30.10
CA ARG A 808 -20.02 16.29 30.70
C ARG A 808 -19.99 16.17 32.22
N VAL A 809 -21.13 16.34 32.89
CA VAL A 809 -21.21 16.10 34.34
C VAL A 809 -20.98 14.62 34.66
N THR A 810 -21.61 13.68 33.93
CA THR A 810 -21.34 12.25 34.10
C THR A 810 -19.87 11.91 33.81
N GLN A 811 -19.25 12.52 32.79
CA GLN A 811 -17.83 12.35 32.49
C GLN A 811 -16.94 12.79 33.66
N VAL A 812 -17.19 13.97 34.25
CA VAL A 812 -16.45 14.46 35.41
C VAL A 812 -16.60 13.51 36.60
N LEU A 813 -17.84 13.11 36.93
CA LEU A 813 -18.11 12.21 38.05
C LEU A 813 -17.44 10.84 37.86
N THR A 814 -17.53 10.28 36.65
CA THR A 814 -16.90 8.98 36.32
C THR A 814 -15.39 9.05 36.46
N ASN A 815 -14.75 10.13 36.01
CA ASN A 815 -13.31 10.31 36.14
C ASN A 815 -12.88 10.45 37.62
N LEU A 816 -13.62 11.20 38.44
CA LEU A 816 -13.33 11.31 39.88
C LEU A 816 -13.48 9.96 40.59
N LEU A 817 -14.56 9.23 40.34
CA LEU A 817 -14.83 7.93 40.95
C LEU A 817 -13.84 6.85 40.48
N SER A 818 -13.51 6.83 39.19
CA SER A 818 -12.52 5.89 38.64
C SER A 818 -11.14 6.12 39.26
N ASN A 819 -10.73 7.38 39.43
CA ASN A 819 -9.48 7.72 40.14
C ASN A 819 -9.53 7.30 41.62
N ALA A 820 -10.65 7.53 42.29
CA ALA A 820 -10.86 7.14 43.69
C ALA A 820 -10.80 5.62 43.90
N VAL A 821 -11.20 4.81 42.93
CA VAL A 821 -11.10 3.33 42.97
C VAL A 821 -9.70 2.85 42.59
N LYS A 822 -9.14 3.43 41.53
CA LYS A 822 -7.85 3.03 40.95
C LYS A 822 -6.67 3.29 41.88
N TYR A 823 -6.67 4.43 42.58
CA TYR A 823 -5.59 4.83 43.50
C TYR A 823 -5.89 4.49 44.97
N ASN A 824 -6.94 3.70 45.21
CA ASN A 824 -7.26 3.18 46.53
C ASN A 824 -6.41 1.97 46.92
N ARG A 825 -6.45 1.63 48.20
CA ARG A 825 -5.89 0.39 48.78
C ARG A 825 -6.98 -0.67 48.90
N ALA A 826 -6.61 -1.95 48.83
CA ALA A 826 -7.56 -3.06 49.02
C ALA A 826 -8.26 -2.93 50.39
N GLY A 827 -9.59 -3.13 50.43
CA GLY A 827 -10.39 -2.92 51.65
C GLY A 827 -10.58 -1.46 52.08
N GLY A 828 -10.19 -0.49 51.23
CA GLY A 828 -10.43 0.93 51.45
C GLY A 828 -11.89 1.35 51.26
N SER A 829 -12.15 2.66 51.33
CA SER A 829 -13.48 3.22 51.11
C SER A 829 -13.45 4.43 50.16
N VAL A 830 -14.59 4.69 49.53
CA VAL A 830 -14.88 5.87 48.73
C VAL A 830 -16.19 6.48 49.26
N ALA A 831 -16.15 7.72 49.73
CA ALA A 831 -17.32 8.45 50.21
C ALA A 831 -17.67 9.57 49.23
N ILE A 832 -18.95 9.65 48.87
CA ILE A 832 -19.50 10.67 47.99
C ILE A 832 -20.47 11.52 48.80
N GLU A 833 -20.17 12.79 48.95
CA GLU A 833 -20.98 13.74 49.72
C GLU A 833 -21.42 14.89 48.82
N ALA A 834 -22.71 15.19 48.76
CA ALA A 834 -23.22 16.35 48.03
C ALA A 834 -23.98 17.29 48.97
N HIS A 835 -23.56 18.55 49.02
CA HIS A 835 -24.14 19.58 49.87
C HIS A 835 -24.29 20.91 49.12
N SER A 836 -25.16 21.80 49.62
CA SER A 836 -25.40 23.13 49.04
C SER A 836 -24.88 24.20 50.00
N PRO A 837 -23.58 24.56 49.97
CA PRO A 837 -22.96 25.43 50.98
C PRO A 837 -23.41 26.90 50.89
N ALA A 838 -23.95 27.34 49.75
CA ALA A 838 -24.48 28.69 49.55
C ALA A 838 -25.67 28.67 48.57
N PRO A 839 -26.60 29.64 48.63
CA PRO A 839 -27.69 29.74 47.66
C PRO A 839 -27.14 29.84 46.24
N GLY A 840 -27.56 28.93 45.36
CA GLY A 840 -27.13 28.90 43.96
C GLY A 840 -25.95 27.99 43.64
N TRP A 841 -25.43 27.18 44.57
CA TRP A 841 -24.32 26.24 44.31
C TRP A 841 -24.53 24.87 44.93
N VAL A 842 -24.14 23.83 44.19
CA VAL A 842 -24.04 22.43 44.64
C VAL A 842 -22.56 22.05 44.66
N GLU A 843 -22.06 21.53 45.78
CA GLU A 843 -20.73 20.93 45.91
C GLU A 843 -20.86 19.41 46.06
N ILE A 844 -20.09 18.67 45.26
CA ILE A 844 -20.00 17.21 45.24
C ILE A 844 -18.57 16.84 45.58
N ALA A 845 -18.36 16.29 46.78
CA ALA A 845 -17.07 15.82 47.28
C ALA A 845 -16.93 14.31 47.08
N VAL A 846 -15.84 13.88 46.46
CA VAL A 846 -15.44 12.47 46.33
C VAL A 846 -14.17 12.26 47.14
N ARG A 847 -14.29 11.49 48.23
CA ARG A 847 -13.21 11.23 49.18
C ARG A 847 -12.81 9.75 49.15
N ASP A 848 -11.52 9.48 49.03
CA ASP A 848 -10.96 8.12 49.10
C ASP A 848 -9.96 7.96 50.25
N THR A 849 -9.77 6.72 50.70
CA THR A 849 -8.79 6.34 51.73
C THR A 849 -7.53 5.70 51.14
N GLY A 850 -7.16 6.11 49.92
CA GLY A 850 -6.10 5.52 49.12
C GLY A 850 -4.71 6.02 49.49
N LEU A 851 -3.83 6.07 48.48
CA LEU A 851 -2.41 6.39 48.65
C LEU A 851 -2.14 7.85 49.09
N GLY A 852 -3.13 8.73 48.97
CA GLY A 852 -3.00 10.16 49.23
C GLY A 852 -2.11 10.91 48.23
N LEU A 853 -1.95 12.22 48.49
CA LEU A 853 -1.23 13.17 47.67
C LEU A 853 -0.31 14.03 48.54
N SER A 854 0.97 14.17 48.16
CA SER A 854 1.86 15.16 48.80
C SER A 854 1.49 16.59 48.40
N GLU A 855 2.02 17.58 49.10
CA GLU A 855 1.78 19.00 48.79
C GLU A 855 2.25 19.39 47.38
N GLU A 856 3.44 18.92 46.99
CA GLU A 856 3.96 19.09 45.62
C GLU A 856 3.10 18.38 44.58
N GLN A 857 2.60 17.17 44.88
CA GLN A 857 1.74 16.41 43.97
C GLN A 857 0.37 17.08 43.78
N ARG A 858 -0.19 17.68 44.83
CA ARG A 858 -1.46 18.42 44.77
C ARG A 858 -1.33 19.68 43.92
N ALA A 859 -0.21 20.39 44.01
CA ALA A 859 0.07 21.57 43.18
C ALA A 859 0.21 21.22 41.69
N ALA A 860 0.65 20.01 41.38
CA ALA A 860 0.88 19.55 40.01
C ALA A 860 -0.27 18.72 39.40
N LEU A 861 -1.37 18.51 40.16
CA LEU A 861 -2.45 17.56 39.82
C LEU A 861 -3.26 17.94 38.58
N PHE A 862 -3.39 19.24 38.33
CA PHE A 862 -4.11 19.79 37.17
C PHE A 862 -3.17 20.22 36.03
N GLN A 863 -1.91 19.75 36.04
CA GLN A 863 -0.99 19.95 34.92
C GLN A 863 -1.18 18.85 33.87
N PRO A 864 -1.35 19.18 32.57
CA PRO A 864 -1.48 18.20 31.50
C PRO A 864 -0.32 17.20 31.49
N PHE A 865 -0.62 15.93 31.22
CA PHE A 865 0.33 14.82 31.12
C PHE A 865 1.09 14.48 32.41
N ASN A 866 0.78 15.14 33.53
CA ASN A 866 1.48 14.89 34.78
C ASN A 866 0.83 13.76 35.57
N ARG A 867 1.57 12.65 35.73
CA ARG A 867 1.15 11.47 36.48
C ARG A 867 1.74 11.39 37.90
N LEU A 868 2.27 12.49 38.41
CA LEU A 868 2.69 12.65 39.80
C LEU A 868 3.72 11.61 40.27
N GLY A 869 4.65 11.23 39.37
CA GLY A 869 5.71 10.25 39.64
C GLY A 869 5.27 8.78 39.55
N ARG A 870 4.03 8.50 39.14
CA ARG A 870 3.45 7.14 39.07
C ARG A 870 3.53 6.50 37.68
N GLU A 871 4.41 6.99 36.80
CA GLU A 871 4.53 6.52 35.40
C GLU A 871 4.95 5.05 35.28
N ARG A 872 5.78 4.57 36.22
CA ARG A 872 6.27 3.18 36.28
C ARG A 872 5.35 2.23 37.05
N SER A 873 4.20 2.69 37.54
CA SER A 873 3.32 1.91 38.43
C SER A 873 2.46 0.85 37.74
N GLY A 874 2.55 0.70 36.40
CA GLY A 874 1.76 -0.25 35.62
C GLY A 874 0.25 0.05 35.56
N LEU A 875 -0.24 1.04 36.33
CA LEU A 875 -1.63 1.47 36.32
C LEU A 875 -1.93 2.28 35.04
N PRO A 876 -3.01 1.99 34.28
CA PRO A 876 -3.34 2.67 33.02
C PRO A 876 -3.76 4.13 33.25
N GLY A 877 -3.36 5.11 32.43
CA GLY A 877 -3.86 6.49 32.55
C GLY A 877 -2.97 7.56 31.91
N THR A 878 -3.61 8.57 31.30
CA THR A 878 -2.99 9.60 30.45
C THR A 878 -2.41 10.80 31.19
N GLY A 879 -2.90 11.06 32.41
CA GLY A 879 -2.60 12.31 33.12
C GLY A 879 -3.33 13.53 32.54
N ILE A 880 -4.34 13.32 31.69
CA ILE A 880 -5.11 14.41 31.04
C ILE A 880 -6.51 14.54 31.65
N GLY A 881 -7.15 13.43 32.03
CA GLY A 881 -8.56 13.41 32.44
C GLY A 881 -8.94 14.42 33.53
N LEU A 882 -8.13 14.59 34.58
CA LEU A 882 -8.42 15.57 35.65
C LEU A 882 -8.36 17.03 35.17
N VAL A 883 -7.50 17.32 34.19
CA VAL A 883 -7.40 18.63 33.56
C VAL A 883 -8.66 18.91 32.74
N ILE A 884 -9.12 17.92 31.95
CA ILE A 884 -10.39 18.02 31.20
C ILE A 884 -11.54 18.22 32.17
N SER A 885 -11.61 17.44 33.25
CA SER A 885 -12.66 17.58 34.27
C SER A 885 -12.70 18.97 34.90
N GLN A 886 -11.54 19.57 35.18
CA GLN A 886 -11.45 20.93 35.71
C GLN A 886 -11.95 21.96 34.69
N ARG A 887 -11.51 21.87 33.44
CA ARG A 887 -11.94 22.78 32.37
C ARG A 887 -13.42 22.68 32.06
N LEU A 888 -13.98 21.47 32.03
CA LEU A 888 -15.42 21.26 31.86
C LEU A 888 -16.22 21.88 33.02
N ALA A 889 -15.75 21.73 34.27
CA ALA A 889 -16.37 22.37 35.41
C ALA A 889 -16.34 23.91 35.30
N GLU A 890 -15.20 24.48 34.92
CA GLU A 890 -15.05 25.93 34.68
C GLU A 890 -15.98 26.44 33.58
N MET A 891 -16.07 25.73 32.44
CA MET A 891 -16.95 26.09 31.33
C MET A 891 -18.44 25.97 31.67
N MET A 892 -18.82 25.10 32.60
CA MET A 892 -20.18 25.03 33.17
C MET A 892 -20.45 26.11 34.24
N GLY A 893 -19.52 27.06 34.44
CA GLY A 893 -19.64 28.11 35.45
C GLY A 893 -19.32 27.65 36.86
N GLY A 894 -18.72 26.48 37.03
CA GLY A 894 -18.35 25.85 38.30
C GLY A 894 -16.83 25.82 38.55
N SER A 895 -16.40 24.92 39.45
CA SER A 895 -14.97 24.66 39.69
C SER A 895 -14.71 23.24 40.20
N LEU A 896 -13.49 22.73 39.98
CA LEU A 896 -13.01 21.45 40.53
C LEU A 896 -11.71 21.68 41.28
N ARG A 897 -11.65 21.26 42.55
CA ARG A 897 -10.47 21.42 43.42
C ARG A 897 -10.14 20.14 44.19
N ALA A 898 -8.90 20.03 44.64
CA ALA A 898 -8.45 18.98 45.56
C ALA A 898 -8.25 19.56 46.96
N GLU A 899 -8.81 18.93 47.99
CA GLU A 899 -8.72 19.38 49.39
C GLU A 899 -7.75 18.54 50.20
N ALA A 900 -7.18 19.15 51.24
CA ALA A 900 -6.34 18.42 52.21
C ALA A 900 -7.21 17.44 53.00
N VAL A 901 -6.66 16.25 53.28
CA VAL A 901 -7.31 15.23 54.10
C VAL A 901 -6.37 14.87 55.26
N ASP A 902 -6.92 14.80 56.47
CA ASP A 902 -6.20 14.30 57.63
C ASP A 902 -6.06 12.77 57.52
N GLY A 903 -4.92 12.30 57.01
CA GLY A 903 -4.60 10.87 56.85
C GLY A 903 -4.32 10.44 55.39
N PRO A 904 -4.07 9.14 55.14
CA PRO A 904 -3.82 8.62 53.79
C PRO A 904 -5.13 8.60 52.98
N GLY A 905 -5.21 9.46 51.95
CA GLY A 905 -6.37 9.61 51.09
C GLY A 905 -6.37 10.90 50.27
N ALA A 906 -7.31 11.05 49.34
CA ALA A 906 -7.53 12.29 48.60
C ALA A 906 -9.01 12.69 48.62
N CYS A 907 -9.28 13.99 48.47
CA CYS A 907 -10.63 14.55 48.39
C CYS A 907 -10.70 15.50 47.21
N PHE A 908 -11.65 15.27 46.30
CA PHE A 908 -11.92 16.12 45.15
C PHE A 908 -13.31 16.73 45.27
N VAL A 909 -13.42 18.05 45.14
CA VAL A 909 -14.68 18.79 45.29
C VAL A 909 -15.03 19.45 43.96
N LEU A 910 -16.14 18.99 43.36
CA LEU A 910 -16.77 19.56 42.18
C LEU A 910 -17.88 20.52 42.61
N ARG A 911 -17.81 21.78 42.19
CA ARG A 911 -18.82 22.81 42.44
C ARG A 911 -19.53 23.18 41.15
N LEU A 912 -20.86 23.14 41.13
CA LEU A 912 -21.70 23.51 39.98
C LEU A 912 -22.86 24.44 40.41
N PRO A 913 -23.41 25.26 39.51
CA PRO A 913 -24.57 26.11 39.83
C PRO A 913 -25.80 25.26 40.21
N ALA A 914 -26.54 25.67 41.25
CA ALA A 914 -27.78 25.01 41.65
C ALA A 914 -28.96 25.48 40.78
N ALA A 915 -29.86 24.57 40.43
CA ALA A 915 -31.11 24.94 39.76
C ALA A 915 -32.18 25.33 40.80
N GLY A 916 -32.87 26.45 40.57
CA GLY A 916 -33.97 26.91 41.44
C GLY A 916 -35.11 25.89 41.52
N ALA A 917 -35.77 25.82 42.68
CA ALA A 917 -36.82 24.86 42.97
C ALA A 917 -38.10 25.13 42.15
N ALA A 918 -38.46 24.20 41.25
CA ALA A 918 -39.81 24.02 40.73
C ALA A 918 -40.10 22.52 40.51
N THR A 919 -41.32 22.13 40.87
CA THR A 919 -41.92 20.80 41.12
C THR A 919 -41.84 19.79 39.95
N PRO A 920 -41.86 18.46 40.21
CA PRO A 920 -41.49 17.43 39.24
C PRO A 920 -42.67 16.99 38.35
N ALA A 921 -42.41 16.80 37.06
CA ALA A 921 -43.29 16.08 36.14
C ALA A 921 -42.73 14.68 35.91
N THR A 922 -43.49 13.69 36.37
CA THR A 922 -43.26 12.25 36.25
C THR A 922 -43.29 11.82 34.78
N LEU A 923 -42.26 11.11 34.30
CA LEU A 923 -42.34 10.28 33.11
C LEU A 923 -41.88 8.87 33.48
N GLU A 924 -42.87 7.97 33.46
CA GLU A 924 -42.78 6.56 33.79
C GLU A 924 -41.92 5.82 32.75
N ALA A 925 -40.98 5.01 33.24
CA ALA A 925 -40.22 4.06 32.44
C ALA A 925 -41.12 2.85 32.09
N ARG A 926 -41.41 2.65 30.80
CA ARG A 926 -41.84 1.34 30.30
C ARG A 926 -40.59 0.50 30.02
N GLN A 927 -40.30 -0.43 30.92
CA GLN A 927 -39.46 -1.59 30.60
C GLN A 927 -40.32 -2.62 29.88
N GLN A 928 -40.00 -2.91 28.63
CA GLN A 928 -40.44 -4.12 27.94
C GLN A 928 -39.18 -4.91 27.56
N GLU A 929 -39.04 -6.11 28.15
CA GLU A 929 -38.08 -7.12 27.75
C GLU A 929 -38.42 -7.62 26.33
N PRO A 930 -37.45 -7.70 25.39
CA PRO A 930 -37.67 -8.41 24.14
C PRO A 930 -37.52 -9.91 24.37
N ALA A 931 -38.59 -10.64 24.06
CA ALA A 931 -38.59 -12.09 23.93
C ALA A 931 -37.71 -12.56 22.75
N ALA A 932 -37.06 -13.71 22.91
CA ALA A 932 -36.19 -14.32 21.91
C ALA A 932 -36.89 -14.56 20.56
N PRO A 933 -36.27 -14.23 19.40
CA PRO A 933 -36.87 -14.51 18.09
C PRO A 933 -36.67 -15.98 17.70
N GLN A 934 -37.78 -16.61 17.29
CA GLN A 934 -37.76 -17.86 16.53
C GLN A 934 -37.28 -17.59 15.09
N ALA A 935 -36.48 -18.51 14.56
CA ALA A 935 -35.86 -18.44 13.24
C ALA A 935 -36.91 -18.36 12.11
N GLY A 936 -37.13 -17.17 11.59
CA GLY A 936 -37.82 -16.89 10.33
C GLY A 936 -36.84 -16.81 9.14
N PRO A 937 -37.36 -16.66 7.91
CA PRO A 937 -36.57 -16.79 6.67
C PRO A 937 -35.51 -15.68 6.54
N HIS A 938 -34.44 -15.97 5.79
CA HIS A 938 -33.28 -15.09 5.61
C HIS A 938 -33.67 -13.64 5.30
N ARG A 939 -33.22 -12.68 6.11
CA ARG A 939 -33.50 -11.24 5.96
C ARG A 939 -32.30 -10.51 5.39
N ARG A 940 -32.52 -9.70 4.36
CA ARG A 940 -31.47 -8.97 3.67
C ARG A 940 -31.12 -7.66 4.37
N VAL A 941 -29.83 -7.41 4.56
CA VAL A 941 -29.27 -6.15 5.05
C VAL A 941 -28.43 -5.54 3.94
N LEU A 942 -28.68 -4.27 3.59
CA LEU A 942 -27.83 -3.55 2.65
C LEU A 942 -26.85 -2.67 3.43
N TYR A 943 -25.56 -2.78 3.14
CA TYR A 943 -24.53 -1.91 3.71
C TYR A 943 -23.87 -1.07 2.62
N VAL A 944 -23.95 0.26 2.77
CA VAL A 944 -23.34 1.21 1.85
C VAL A 944 -22.07 1.79 2.48
N GLU A 945 -20.91 1.33 2.03
CA GLU A 945 -19.58 1.66 2.57
C GLU A 945 -18.50 1.46 1.50
N ASP A 946 -17.59 2.43 1.35
CA ASP A 946 -16.50 2.39 0.38
C ASP A 946 -15.22 1.75 0.93
N ASN A 947 -15.01 1.80 2.25
CA ASN A 947 -13.82 1.26 2.88
C ASN A 947 -13.86 -0.27 2.98
N PRO A 948 -12.94 -1.00 2.29
CA PRO A 948 -12.95 -2.46 2.25
C PRO A 948 -12.72 -3.10 3.63
N MET A 949 -12.03 -2.42 4.55
CA MET A 949 -11.80 -2.94 5.90
C MET A 949 -13.06 -2.89 6.76
N ASN A 950 -13.84 -1.81 6.66
CA ASN A 950 -15.13 -1.69 7.36
C ASN A 950 -16.14 -2.69 6.80
N VAL A 951 -16.14 -2.87 5.48
CA VAL A 951 -16.91 -3.92 4.78
C VAL A 951 -16.59 -5.30 5.33
N GLU A 952 -15.32 -5.65 5.49
CA GLU A 952 -14.93 -6.98 5.96
C GLU A 952 -15.28 -7.21 7.43
N VAL A 953 -15.12 -6.19 8.28
CA VAL A 953 -15.59 -6.24 9.67
C VAL A 953 -17.12 -6.45 9.69
N MET A 954 -17.87 -5.66 8.91
CA MET A 954 -19.34 -5.77 8.88
C MET A 954 -19.81 -7.12 8.35
N ARG A 955 -19.12 -7.68 7.36
CA ARG A 955 -19.36 -9.05 6.88
C ARG A 955 -19.22 -10.07 8.01
N GLY A 956 -18.10 -10.03 8.73
CA GLY A 956 -17.88 -10.91 9.88
C GLY A 956 -18.92 -10.70 10.99
N VAL A 957 -19.42 -9.47 11.20
CA VAL A 957 -20.48 -9.18 12.18
C VAL A 957 -21.79 -9.84 11.77
N VAL A 958 -22.21 -9.66 10.52
CA VAL A 958 -23.48 -10.23 10.02
C VAL A 958 -23.42 -11.76 9.94
N GLU A 959 -22.25 -12.34 9.67
CA GLU A 959 -22.04 -13.80 9.73
C GLU A 959 -22.32 -14.42 11.10
N GLN A 960 -22.24 -13.64 12.20
CA GLN A 960 -22.64 -14.08 13.54
C GLN A 960 -24.17 -14.29 13.68
N ARG A 961 -24.95 -14.00 12.63
CA ARG A 961 -26.41 -14.19 12.56
C ARG A 961 -26.75 -14.99 11.30
N PRO A 962 -26.86 -16.33 11.36
CA PRO A 962 -27.07 -17.19 10.19
C PRO A 962 -28.40 -16.96 9.43
N GLY A 963 -29.26 -16.07 9.93
CA GLY A 963 -30.49 -15.63 9.27
C GLY A 963 -30.38 -14.32 8.47
N LEU A 964 -29.19 -13.70 8.36
CA LEU A 964 -29.00 -12.43 7.64
C LEU A 964 -28.16 -12.61 6.36
N GLU A 965 -28.56 -11.96 5.28
CA GLU A 965 -27.80 -11.86 4.02
C GLU A 965 -27.31 -10.41 3.86
N LEU A 966 -25.98 -10.20 3.83
CA LEU A 966 -25.39 -8.87 3.66
C LEU A 966 -25.08 -8.57 2.18
N GLU A 967 -25.75 -7.56 1.64
CA GLU A 967 -25.45 -6.97 0.32
C GLU A 967 -24.63 -5.69 0.50
N ILE A 968 -23.66 -5.43 -0.38
CA ILE A 968 -22.71 -4.32 -0.23
C ILE A 968 -22.77 -3.40 -1.45
N ALA A 969 -22.88 -2.11 -1.19
CA ALA A 969 -22.72 -1.05 -2.19
C ALA A 969 -21.58 -0.11 -1.78
N THR A 970 -20.69 0.21 -2.71
CA THR A 970 -19.51 1.07 -2.43
C THR A 970 -19.73 2.55 -2.74
N THR A 971 -20.91 2.89 -3.26
CA THR A 971 -21.28 4.26 -3.67
C THR A 971 -22.76 4.50 -3.34
N ALA A 972 -23.14 5.76 -3.15
CA ALA A 972 -24.53 6.15 -2.93
C ALA A 972 -25.41 5.77 -4.13
N GLU A 973 -24.92 5.93 -5.36
CA GLU A 973 -25.66 5.53 -6.56
C GLU A 973 -25.89 4.01 -6.64
N ALA A 974 -24.88 3.20 -6.32
CA ALA A 974 -25.04 1.75 -6.25
C ALA A 974 -26.01 1.34 -5.13
N GLY A 975 -25.96 2.03 -3.99
CA GLY A 975 -26.89 1.80 -2.87
C GLY A 975 -28.34 2.11 -3.25
N LEU A 976 -28.59 3.25 -3.92
CA LEU A 976 -29.90 3.62 -4.44
C LEU A 976 -30.43 2.60 -5.46
N ARG A 977 -29.56 2.10 -6.35
CA ARG A 977 -29.93 1.07 -7.32
C ARG A 977 -30.32 -0.25 -6.64
N ALA A 978 -29.53 -0.69 -5.67
CA ALA A 978 -29.81 -1.91 -4.89
C ALA A 978 -31.15 -1.79 -4.12
N LEU A 979 -31.40 -0.63 -3.48
CA LEU A 979 -32.66 -0.33 -2.80
C LEU A 979 -33.87 -0.39 -3.71
N HIS A 980 -33.72 0.01 -4.98
CA HIS A 980 -34.80 0.00 -5.97
C HIS A 980 -35.03 -1.38 -6.58
N GLU A 981 -33.96 -2.13 -6.85
CA GLU A 981 -34.04 -3.47 -7.44
C GLU A 981 -34.59 -4.50 -6.44
N ARG A 982 -34.14 -4.46 -5.18
CA ARG A 982 -34.52 -5.40 -4.12
C ARG A 982 -34.51 -4.71 -2.74
N PRO A 983 -35.67 -4.26 -2.21
CA PRO A 983 -35.70 -3.55 -0.94
C PRO A 983 -35.21 -4.44 0.22
N PRO A 984 -34.19 -4.02 0.98
CA PRO A 984 -33.67 -4.77 2.13
C PRO A 984 -34.55 -4.57 3.36
N ALA A 985 -34.40 -5.45 4.35
CA ALA A 985 -35.07 -5.33 5.65
C ALA A 985 -34.41 -4.28 6.57
N LEU A 986 -33.14 -3.94 6.32
CA LEU A 986 -32.35 -2.97 7.07
C LEU A 986 -31.32 -2.31 6.16
N LEU A 987 -31.12 -1.00 6.30
CA LEU A 987 -30.06 -0.23 5.63
C LEU A 987 -29.01 0.24 6.65
N LEU A 988 -27.78 -0.21 6.47
CA LEU A 988 -26.61 0.34 7.12
C LEU A 988 -25.93 1.32 6.16
N LEU A 989 -25.72 2.56 6.59
CA LEU A 989 -25.27 3.63 5.71
C LEU A 989 -24.07 4.37 6.30
N ASP A 990 -22.94 4.35 5.61
CA ASP A 990 -21.84 5.25 5.97
C ASP A 990 -22.19 6.71 5.61
N TRP A 991 -21.75 7.64 6.45
CA TRP A 991 -21.97 9.06 6.21
C TRP A 991 -21.15 9.61 5.03
N GLN A 992 -19.92 9.15 4.83
CA GLN A 992 -18.98 9.71 3.85
C GLN A 992 -18.78 8.74 2.69
N LEU A 993 -19.50 8.95 1.60
CA LEU A 993 -19.38 8.15 0.39
C LEU A 993 -18.59 8.91 -0.69
N PRO A 994 -17.90 8.21 -1.61
CA PRO A 994 -17.05 8.84 -2.62
C PRO A 994 -17.83 9.71 -3.62
N ASP A 995 -19.14 9.49 -3.76
CA ASP A 995 -20.05 10.18 -4.67
C ASP A 995 -21.05 11.13 -3.97
N GLY A 996 -20.93 11.34 -2.65
CA GLY A 996 -21.76 12.27 -1.89
C GLY A 996 -21.82 11.98 -0.39
N ASP A 997 -22.58 12.77 0.37
CA ASP A 997 -22.89 12.42 1.76
C ASP A 997 -24.06 11.41 1.83
N GLY A 998 -24.04 10.54 2.83
CA GLY A 998 -25.10 9.56 3.06
C GLY A 998 -26.47 10.22 3.31
N LEU A 999 -26.50 11.46 3.79
CA LEU A 999 -27.75 12.22 3.95
C LEU A 999 -28.41 12.57 2.61
N THR A 1000 -27.63 12.85 1.57
CA THR A 1000 -28.16 13.06 0.22
C THR A 1000 -28.85 11.81 -0.31
N LEU A 1001 -28.35 10.61 0.05
CA LEU A 1001 -29.01 9.34 -0.27
C LEU A 1001 -30.35 9.22 0.46
N LEU A 1002 -30.42 9.55 1.75
CA LEU A 1002 -31.68 9.52 2.52
C LEU A 1002 -32.70 10.55 2.02
N ALA A 1003 -32.25 11.76 1.67
CA ALA A 1003 -33.09 12.80 1.09
C ALA A 1003 -33.70 12.34 -0.25
N ARG A 1004 -32.89 11.74 -1.14
CA ARG A 1004 -33.35 11.19 -2.42
C ARG A 1004 -34.33 10.02 -2.24
N LEU A 1005 -34.12 9.16 -1.25
CA LEU A 1005 -35.07 8.07 -0.94
C LEU A 1005 -36.44 8.61 -0.53
N ARG A 1006 -36.49 9.68 0.27
CA ARG A 1006 -37.75 10.34 0.63
C ARG A 1006 -38.45 10.98 -0.57
N GLU A 1007 -37.71 11.61 -1.47
CA GLU A 1007 -38.27 12.22 -2.69
C GLU A 1007 -38.92 11.18 -3.63
N LEU A 1008 -38.45 9.94 -3.60
CA LEU A 1008 -38.96 8.84 -4.43
C LEU A 1008 -40.26 8.19 -3.91
N GLY A 1009 -40.77 8.60 -2.74
CA GLY A 1009 -42.07 8.18 -2.23
C GLY A 1009 -42.18 6.74 -1.69
N SER A 1010 -41.09 5.98 -1.68
CA SER A 1010 -41.02 4.65 -1.05
C SER A 1010 -40.78 4.79 0.45
N THR A 1011 -41.49 4.04 1.28
CA THR A 1011 -41.15 3.90 2.71
C THR A 1011 -39.76 3.27 2.83
N PRO A 1012 -38.75 4.00 3.32
CA PRO A 1012 -37.41 3.44 3.46
C PRO A 1012 -37.42 2.36 4.55
N PRO A 1013 -36.59 1.30 4.42
CA PRO A 1013 -36.35 0.39 5.52
C PRO A 1013 -35.72 1.13 6.71
N PRO A 1014 -35.74 0.55 7.92
CA PRO A 1014 -34.98 1.05 9.06
C PRO A 1014 -33.54 1.39 8.65
N VAL A 1015 -33.08 2.58 9.03
CA VAL A 1015 -31.74 3.09 8.64
C VAL A 1015 -30.90 3.29 9.89
N ILE A 1016 -29.73 2.64 9.92
CA ILE A 1016 -28.66 2.94 10.86
C ILE A 1016 -27.55 3.66 10.12
N VAL A 1017 -27.27 4.91 10.51
CA VAL A 1017 -26.12 5.65 9.99
C VAL A 1017 -24.89 5.30 10.82
N VAL A 1018 -23.81 4.93 10.15
CA VAL A 1018 -22.51 4.66 10.77
C VAL A 1018 -21.54 5.76 10.38
N SER A 1019 -20.85 6.38 11.34
CA SER A 1019 -19.95 7.50 11.03
C SER A 1019 -18.85 7.67 12.05
N ALA A 1020 -17.70 8.20 11.62
CA ALA A 1020 -16.58 8.51 12.51
C ALA A 1020 -16.78 9.77 13.37
N ASN A 1021 -17.83 10.57 13.13
CA ASN A 1021 -18.11 11.80 13.88
C ASN A 1021 -19.18 11.58 14.95
N ALA A 1022 -18.95 12.09 16.15
CA ALA A 1022 -19.83 11.96 17.32
C ALA A 1022 -20.46 13.30 17.75
N GLN A 1023 -20.44 14.32 16.87
CA GLN A 1023 -20.99 15.63 17.19
C GLN A 1023 -22.53 15.59 17.26
N PRO A 1024 -23.15 16.11 18.35
CA PRO A 1024 -24.61 16.13 18.51
C PRO A 1024 -25.36 16.74 17.32
N GLU A 1025 -24.81 17.80 16.71
CA GLU A 1025 -25.39 18.46 15.54
C GLU A 1025 -25.54 17.49 14.35
N GLN A 1026 -24.55 16.62 14.11
CA GLN A 1026 -24.62 15.63 13.03
C GLN A 1026 -25.58 14.48 13.33
N ILE A 1027 -25.64 14.04 14.59
CA ILE A 1027 -26.60 13.01 15.03
C ILE A 1027 -28.03 13.53 14.83
N ALA A 1028 -28.30 14.78 15.23
CA ALA A 1028 -29.59 15.43 15.02
C ALA A 1028 -29.93 15.60 13.52
N LEU A 1029 -28.93 15.95 12.68
CA LEU A 1029 -29.08 16.01 11.22
C LEU A 1029 -29.44 14.64 10.62
N ALA A 1030 -28.79 13.56 11.05
CA ALA A 1030 -29.11 12.19 10.60
C ALA A 1030 -30.55 11.80 10.95
N HIS A 1031 -30.99 12.02 12.18
CA HIS A 1031 -32.37 11.72 12.57
C HIS A 1031 -33.39 12.55 11.79
N THR A 1032 -33.11 13.84 11.58
CA THR A 1032 -33.97 14.71 10.78
C THR A 1032 -34.04 14.24 9.32
N ALA A 1033 -32.94 13.73 8.77
CA ALA A 1033 -32.85 13.16 7.42
C ALA A 1033 -33.46 11.76 7.28
N GLY A 1034 -33.80 11.09 8.38
CA GLY A 1034 -34.57 9.84 8.38
C GLY A 1034 -33.81 8.62 8.87
N ALA A 1035 -32.66 8.81 9.52
CA ALA A 1035 -31.99 7.74 10.25
C ALA A 1035 -32.77 7.40 11.53
N GLU A 1036 -33.03 6.12 11.74
CA GLU A 1036 -33.65 5.64 12.98
C GLU A 1036 -32.62 5.61 14.11
N HIS A 1037 -31.39 5.21 13.79
CA HIS A 1037 -30.28 5.18 14.73
C HIS A 1037 -28.98 5.70 14.11
N TYR A 1038 -28.05 6.15 14.97
CA TYR A 1038 -26.74 6.64 14.59
C TYR A 1038 -25.67 5.97 15.46
N LEU A 1039 -24.70 5.32 14.84
CA LEU A 1039 -23.59 4.65 15.50
C LEU A 1039 -22.27 5.32 15.16
N THR A 1040 -21.48 5.60 16.19
CA THR A 1040 -20.15 6.18 16.04
C THR A 1040 -19.08 5.12 15.86
N LYS A 1041 -18.16 5.31 14.91
CA LYS A 1041 -16.96 4.47 14.78
C LYS A 1041 -15.91 4.86 15.85
N PRO A 1042 -15.28 3.92 16.57
CA PRO A 1042 -15.32 2.45 16.41
C PRO A 1042 -16.64 1.82 16.82
N LEU A 1043 -17.09 0.88 15.99
CA LEU A 1043 -18.29 0.09 16.20
C LEU A 1043 -18.10 -0.87 17.38
N ASP A 1044 -19.01 -0.83 18.35
CA ASP A 1044 -19.21 -1.93 19.29
C ASP A 1044 -20.07 -2.99 18.60
N VAL A 1045 -19.48 -4.15 18.32
CA VAL A 1045 -20.15 -5.24 17.61
C VAL A 1045 -21.36 -5.77 18.39
N GLY A 1046 -21.30 -5.76 19.73
CA GLY A 1046 -22.40 -6.22 20.58
C GLY A 1046 -23.60 -5.26 20.53
N GLU A 1047 -23.34 -3.95 20.61
CA GLU A 1047 -24.38 -2.92 20.49
C GLU A 1047 -25.04 -2.95 19.11
N LEU A 1048 -24.24 -3.03 18.05
CA LEU A 1048 -24.75 -3.11 16.69
C LEU A 1048 -25.64 -4.35 16.49
N LEU A 1049 -25.20 -5.53 16.95
CA LEU A 1049 -25.98 -6.77 16.82
C LEU A 1049 -27.30 -6.69 17.59
N ALA A 1050 -27.29 -6.16 18.81
CA ALA A 1050 -28.52 -5.96 19.59
C ALA A 1050 -29.50 -5.03 18.88
N LEU A 1051 -29.00 -3.95 18.29
CA LEU A 1051 -29.82 -2.99 17.55
C LEU A 1051 -30.36 -3.56 16.23
N VAL A 1052 -29.55 -4.32 15.50
CA VAL A 1052 -29.98 -5.06 14.31
C VAL A 1052 -31.09 -6.05 14.67
N ASP A 1053 -30.91 -6.80 15.75
CA ASP A 1053 -31.90 -7.78 16.23
C ASP A 1053 -33.23 -7.07 16.62
N GLU A 1054 -33.16 -5.90 17.28
CA GLU A 1054 -34.31 -5.07 17.65
C GLU A 1054 -35.08 -4.53 16.44
N LEU A 1055 -34.39 -3.88 15.49
CA LEU A 1055 -35.01 -3.27 14.31
C LEU A 1055 -35.61 -4.31 13.36
N LEU A 1056 -35.00 -5.49 13.30
CA LEU A 1056 -35.56 -6.60 12.55
C LEU A 1056 -36.78 -7.17 13.29
N ALA A 1057 -36.78 -7.29 14.62
CA ALA A 1057 -37.93 -7.79 15.36
C ALA A 1057 -39.19 -6.90 15.25
N SER A 1058 -39.03 -5.59 15.02
CA SER A 1058 -40.12 -4.60 14.97
C SER A 1058 -40.69 -4.30 13.57
N GLY A 1059 -40.14 -4.87 12.50
CA GLY A 1059 -40.66 -4.74 11.13
C GLY A 1059 -42.04 -5.41 10.92
N PRO A 1060 -42.91 -4.90 10.02
CA PRO A 1060 -44.26 -5.42 9.85
C PRO A 1060 -44.22 -6.89 9.44
N ALA A 1061 -44.88 -7.74 10.24
CA ALA A 1061 -45.10 -9.14 9.90
C ALA A 1061 -45.78 -9.18 8.52
N ALA A 1062 -45.12 -9.83 7.55
CA ALA A 1062 -45.71 -10.07 6.25
C ALA A 1062 -47.02 -10.85 6.44
N GLU A 1063 -48.15 -10.17 6.25
CA GLU A 1063 -49.45 -10.82 6.13
C GLU A 1063 -49.37 -11.79 4.96
N GLY A 1064 -49.64 -13.06 5.24
CA GLY A 1064 -49.70 -14.11 4.24
C GLY A 1064 -50.79 -13.82 3.21
N ALA A 1065 -50.45 -14.02 1.94
CA ALA A 1065 -51.40 -14.30 0.89
C ALA A 1065 -50.96 -15.60 0.21
N GLU A 1066 -51.94 -16.50 0.09
CA GLU A 1066 -51.89 -17.90 -0.38
C GLU A 1066 -51.14 -18.15 -1.70
#